data_AF-A0A1I2R7J2-F1
#
_entry.id   AF-A0A1I2R7J2-F1
#
_cell.length_a   1.000
_cell.length_b   1.000
_cell.length_c   1.000
_cell.angle_alpha   90.00
_cell.angle_beta   90.00
_cell.angle_gamma   90.00
#
_symmetry.space_group_name_H-M   'P 1'
#
loop_
_entity.id
_entity.type
_entity.pdbx_description
1 polymer ?
#
loop_
_entity_poly.entity_id
_entity_poly.type
_entity_poly.pdbx_seq_one_letter_code
_entity_poly.pdbx_strand_id
1 'polypeptide(L)'
;MIKASVVVPVYNPGRYLRHCAESLLGQSLPPDEYEIVFVDDGSTDDSPERLDALAAAHPQVRVHHQENSGWPGRPRNVGVELARGEYVQFVDQDDELAPEALERMYTLGSDNDADIVLGKVGGTMTAPSNVFARTVASCTVADAPLIESVTPHKMFRRSFLLDNGIRFPEGRVRLEDQLFMARAYTRAKSVSIVGDYVCYRWIRRDDGGNNSGNALNLRAYYQNLRQVMDAVVEGTEPGEVRDLLLRRFLRVEMMGRLREPKLNRYSDGYRDAGYQEVRKLALERFREDDGVVGGLAPLMRLRATLLLRDRLDGLREIASRCEKVRAELSVEEVGWREGALRIRVRAVLVHSDGRPVVVTERAGRYHLDDVLTAGLPTLPDGWDVGDPCRDVQGELRVLHRDTGTWWFAPEPLRGSLERVEHDGPQPRYQVVASGEFSFDPDRLAGGGPLSAGRCELSVSVQILGLGRSVPVALDGSPHWEQSLVPALVGQPARIVVPRRTIPTGRLTIEVGDRDQALAVAVAALGVGPSHLGGSHLRLSLPIRTGPGAGAHEVEVVVGRAGRARTLPGRIEPAGAAVLALEDVPALPAGRHPIALRTESSGRRPAVPIGVAVVREGRIVAVHGVGHRALPRRLLARVAGDRRLRRPVYQLVGKLPDEQAELAKKVIRRVARWSRTG
;
A
#
# COMPACT_ATOMS: atom_id res chain seq x y z
N MET A 1 11.31 -21.89 28.24
CA MET A 1 11.86 -22.39 26.95
C MET A 1 12.08 -21.18 26.08
N ILE A 2 13.20 -21.07 25.37
CA ILE A 2 13.40 -19.97 24.42
C ILE A 2 12.55 -20.27 23.17
N LYS A 3 11.59 -19.40 22.88
CA LYS A 3 10.67 -19.48 21.74
C LYS A 3 11.33 -19.00 20.45
N ALA A 4 12.06 -17.87 20.53
CA ALA A 4 12.71 -17.26 19.37
C ALA A 4 14.15 -16.80 19.67
N SER A 5 15.05 -17.00 18.71
CA SER A 5 16.36 -16.36 18.67
C SER A 5 16.39 -15.35 17.54
N VAL A 6 16.63 -14.07 17.84
CA VAL A 6 16.85 -13.04 16.83
C VAL A 6 18.32 -13.03 16.45
N VAL A 7 18.65 -13.31 15.20
CA VAL A 7 20.04 -13.32 14.70
C VAL A 7 20.30 -12.05 13.92
N VAL A 8 21.31 -11.29 14.38
CA VAL A 8 21.69 -9.99 13.80
C VAL A 8 23.15 -10.03 13.34
N PRO A 9 23.43 -10.10 12.03
CA PRO A 9 24.79 -9.92 11.52
C PRO A 9 25.20 -8.45 11.61
N VAL A 10 26.35 -8.17 12.24
CA VAL A 10 26.83 -6.81 12.49
C VAL A 10 28.17 -6.56 11.80
N TYR A 11 28.28 -5.47 11.04
CA TYR A 11 29.54 -4.95 10.51
C TYR A 11 29.43 -3.44 10.28
N ASN A 12 30.14 -2.65 11.09
CA ASN A 12 30.20 -1.19 11.02
C ASN A 12 28.83 -0.47 10.84
N PRO A 13 27.79 -0.79 11.64
CA PRO A 13 26.48 -0.17 11.55
C PRO A 13 26.48 1.32 11.91
N GLY A 14 27.46 1.80 12.67
CA GLY A 14 27.46 3.13 13.28
C GLY A 14 26.19 3.39 14.11
N ARG A 15 25.53 4.53 13.87
CA ARG A 15 24.37 4.97 14.67
C ARG A 15 23.13 4.08 14.54
N TYR A 16 23.03 3.27 13.49
CA TYR A 16 21.84 2.46 13.22
C TYR A 16 21.66 1.31 14.21
N LEU A 17 22.76 0.78 14.76
CA LEU A 17 22.73 -0.31 15.74
C LEU A 17 21.85 0.01 16.96
N ARG A 18 21.82 1.28 17.39
CA ARG A 18 21.00 1.69 18.54
C ARG A 18 19.52 1.45 18.27
N HIS A 19 19.02 1.90 17.12
CA HIS A 19 17.60 1.78 16.77
C HIS A 19 17.20 0.31 16.57
N CYS A 20 18.07 -0.47 15.94
CA CYS A 20 17.91 -1.92 15.83
C CYS A 20 17.77 -2.54 17.23
N ALA A 21 18.76 -2.36 18.12
CA ALA A 21 18.77 -2.93 19.46
C ALA A 21 17.56 -2.49 20.31
N GLU A 22 17.20 -1.20 20.30
CA GLU A 22 16.02 -0.68 21.00
C GLU A 22 14.73 -1.37 20.52
N SER A 23 14.58 -1.60 19.21
CA SER A 23 13.41 -2.28 18.65
C SER A 23 13.32 -3.76 19.07
N LEU A 24 14.46 -4.43 19.22
CA LEU A 24 14.54 -5.83 19.62
C LEU A 24 14.32 -6.02 21.12
N LEU A 25 14.82 -5.10 21.95
CA LEU A 25 14.59 -5.11 23.39
C LEU A 25 13.15 -4.73 23.76
N GLY A 26 12.48 -3.93 22.92
CA GLY A 26 11.11 -3.47 23.10
C GLY A 26 10.02 -4.42 22.61
N GLN A 27 10.34 -5.70 22.38
CA GLN A 27 9.36 -6.70 21.95
C GLN A 27 8.36 -7.05 23.06
N SER A 28 7.11 -7.33 22.69
CA SER A 28 6.04 -7.73 23.61
C SER A 28 6.19 -9.17 24.13
N LEU A 29 6.93 -10.01 23.40
CA LEU A 29 7.29 -11.35 23.86
C LEU A 29 8.13 -11.22 25.15
N PRO A 30 7.83 -11.98 26.23
CA PRO A 30 8.55 -11.86 27.49
C PRO A 30 10.07 -12.03 27.34
N PRO A 31 10.91 -11.20 27.99
CA PRO A 31 12.38 -11.22 27.84
C PRO A 31 13.06 -12.56 28.13
N ASP A 32 12.45 -13.44 28.92
CA ASP A 32 12.95 -14.78 29.25
C ASP A 32 12.52 -15.86 28.24
N GLU A 33 11.70 -15.50 27.25
CA GLU A 33 11.21 -16.38 26.19
C GLU A 33 11.88 -16.13 24.84
N TYR A 34 12.76 -15.14 24.71
CA TYR A 34 13.56 -14.94 23.49
C TYR A 34 15.00 -14.55 23.83
N GLU A 35 15.88 -14.67 22.84
CA GLU A 35 17.24 -14.14 22.91
C GLU A 35 17.58 -13.33 21.66
N ILE A 36 18.55 -12.44 21.79
CA ILE A 36 19.13 -11.68 20.67
C ILE A 36 20.58 -12.10 20.55
N VAL A 37 20.95 -12.65 19.40
CA VAL A 37 22.31 -13.09 19.08
C VAL A 37 22.89 -12.13 18.05
N PHE A 38 23.68 -11.17 18.53
CA PHE A 38 24.50 -10.32 17.66
C PHE A 38 25.75 -11.10 17.26
N VAL A 39 26.03 -11.14 15.96
CA VAL A 39 27.27 -11.72 15.42
C VAL A 39 28.05 -10.61 14.75
N ASP A 40 29.04 -10.09 15.47
CA ASP A 40 29.95 -9.06 14.99
C ASP A 40 31.00 -9.66 14.06
N ASP A 41 30.88 -9.31 12.78
CA ASP A 41 31.71 -9.78 11.67
C ASP A 41 32.96 -8.91 11.52
N GLY A 42 33.68 -8.72 12.63
CA GLY A 42 34.95 -7.99 12.68
C GLY A 42 34.80 -6.49 12.41
N SER A 43 33.85 -5.83 13.09
CA SER A 43 33.69 -4.37 13.03
C SER A 43 34.95 -3.64 13.48
N THR A 44 35.18 -2.47 12.89
CA THR A 44 36.32 -1.58 13.16
C THR A 44 35.89 -0.22 13.72
N ASP A 45 34.58 0.00 13.87
CA ASP A 45 34.01 1.15 14.57
C ASP A 45 33.77 0.84 16.06
N ASP A 46 32.93 1.61 16.75
CA ASP A 46 32.61 1.44 18.18
C ASP A 46 31.56 0.34 18.45
N SER A 47 31.22 -0.46 17.44
CA SER A 47 30.19 -1.49 17.57
C SER A 47 30.55 -2.61 18.54
N PRO A 48 31.79 -3.16 18.56
CA PRO A 48 32.14 -4.23 19.50
C PRO A 48 31.90 -3.82 20.95
N GLU A 49 32.37 -2.64 21.37
CA GLU A 49 32.22 -2.14 22.74
C GLU A 49 30.74 -1.89 23.09
N ARG A 50 29.94 -1.41 22.13
CA ARG A 50 28.51 -1.17 22.31
C ARG A 50 27.71 -2.47 22.42
N LEU A 51 28.09 -3.50 21.67
CA LEU A 51 27.48 -4.83 21.75
C LEU A 51 27.81 -5.49 23.11
N ASP A 52 29.05 -5.42 23.57
CA ASP A 52 29.45 -5.93 24.88
C ASP A 52 28.68 -5.25 26.01
N ALA A 53 28.52 -3.93 25.94
CA ALA A 53 27.71 -3.17 26.90
C ALA A 53 26.23 -3.60 26.88
N LEU A 54 25.66 -3.89 25.70
CA LEU A 54 24.29 -4.41 25.59
C LEU A 54 24.16 -5.80 26.23
N ALA A 55 25.10 -6.71 25.98
CA ALA A 55 25.12 -8.04 26.58
C ALA A 55 25.26 -8.00 28.11
N ALA A 56 26.08 -7.08 28.63
CA ALA A 56 26.23 -6.88 30.07
C ALA A 56 24.96 -6.32 30.73
N ALA A 57 24.20 -5.48 30.03
CA ALA A 57 23.00 -4.83 30.56
C ALA A 57 21.72 -5.68 30.42
N HIS A 58 21.67 -6.60 29.46
CA HIS A 58 20.45 -7.34 29.09
C HIS A 58 20.72 -8.85 29.04
N PRO A 59 20.18 -9.64 30.00
CA PRO A 59 20.44 -11.10 30.07
C PRO A 59 20.04 -11.90 28.83
N GLN A 60 19.08 -11.40 28.05
CA GLN A 60 18.63 -12.02 26.81
C GLN A 60 19.53 -11.70 25.60
N VAL A 61 20.53 -10.82 25.75
CA VAL A 61 21.46 -10.44 24.68
C VAL A 61 22.73 -11.26 24.77
N ARG A 62 23.15 -11.81 23.63
CA ARG A 62 24.40 -12.56 23.46
C ARG A 62 25.15 -11.99 22.26
N VAL A 63 26.47 -11.96 22.38
CA VAL A 63 27.36 -11.43 21.35
C VAL A 63 28.41 -12.48 20.99
N HIS A 64 28.67 -12.61 19.70
CA HIS A 64 29.78 -13.39 19.17
C HIS A 64 30.62 -12.51 18.25
N HIS A 65 31.92 -12.40 18.53
CA HIS A 65 32.87 -11.70 17.67
C HIS A 65 33.64 -12.71 16.83
N GLN A 66 33.80 -12.40 15.55
CA GLN A 66 34.61 -13.17 14.62
C GLN A 66 35.46 -12.25 13.74
N GLU A 67 36.42 -12.83 13.02
CA GLU A 67 37.11 -12.12 11.94
C GLU A 67 36.14 -11.81 10.78
N ASN A 68 36.33 -10.66 10.14
CA ASN A 68 35.48 -10.19 9.06
C ASN A 68 35.43 -11.16 7.89
N SER A 69 34.26 -11.72 7.66
CA SER A 69 33.97 -12.68 6.58
C SER A 69 33.72 -12.03 5.22
N GLY A 70 33.48 -10.71 5.21
CA GLY A 70 33.26 -9.89 4.03
C GLY A 70 31.84 -9.88 3.49
N TRP A 71 30.89 -10.62 4.07
CA TRP A 71 29.48 -10.69 3.64
C TRP A 71 28.56 -11.25 4.74
N PRO A 72 27.25 -10.91 4.80
CA PRO A 72 26.37 -11.35 5.90
C PRO A 72 26.08 -12.86 5.99
N GLY A 73 26.50 -13.67 5.01
CA GLY A 73 26.19 -15.10 4.98
C GLY A 73 26.77 -15.88 6.17
N ARG A 74 28.07 -15.72 6.44
CA ARG A 74 28.74 -16.40 7.56
C ARG A 74 28.21 -15.97 8.94
N PRO A 75 28.09 -14.67 9.29
CA PRO A 75 27.57 -14.29 10.59
C PRO A 75 26.11 -14.77 10.80
N ARG A 76 25.27 -14.82 9.76
CA ARG A 76 23.93 -15.43 9.85
C ARG A 76 24.00 -16.92 10.17
N ASN A 77 24.88 -17.68 9.51
CA ASN A 77 25.06 -19.12 9.78
C ASN A 77 25.53 -19.38 11.22
N VAL A 78 26.53 -18.62 11.69
CA VAL A 78 27.03 -18.71 13.08
C VAL A 78 25.92 -18.39 14.08
N GLY A 79 25.09 -17.38 13.79
CA GLY A 79 23.94 -17.06 14.62
C GLY A 79 22.92 -18.21 14.73
N VAL A 80 22.64 -18.93 13.65
CA VAL A 80 21.75 -20.12 13.67
C VAL A 80 22.32 -21.24 14.54
N GLU A 81 23.63 -21.47 14.48
CA GLU A 81 24.31 -22.47 15.28
C GLU A 81 24.23 -22.14 16.78
N LEU A 82 24.47 -20.87 17.13
CA LEU A 82 24.42 -20.36 18.49
C LEU A 82 23.02 -20.20 19.07
N ALA A 83 21.99 -20.14 18.22
CA ALA A 83 20.59 -19.99 18.61
C ALA A 83 20.10 -21.15 19.49
N ARG A 84 19.30 -20.82 20.49
CA ARG A 84 18.65 -21.72 21.45
C ARG A 84 17.13 -21.75 21.29
N GLY A 85 16.58 -20.79 20.54
CA GLY A 85 15.16 -20.67 20.26
C GLY A 85 14.65 -21.80 19.37
N GLU A 86 13.38 -22.15 19.57
CA GLU A 86 12.64 -23.03 18.67
C GLU A 86 12.62 -22.45 17.24
N TYR A 87 12.46 -21.14 17.12
CA TYR A 87 12.52 -20.39 15.87
C TYR A 87 13.71 -19.43 15.82
N VAL A 88 14.21 -19.14 14.61
CA VAL A 88 15.23 -18.12 14.32
C VAL A 88 14.61 -17.02 13.46
N GLN A 89 14.71 -15.76 13.89
CA GLN A 89 14.33 -14.58 13.12
C GLN A 89 15.58 -13.81 12.69
N PHE A 90 15.78 -13.61 11.39
CA PHE A 90 16.89 -12.77 10.90
C PHE A 90 16.51 -11.30 10.87
N VAL A 91 17.38 -10.43 11.38
CA VAL A 91 17.23 -8.97 11.32
C VAL A 91 18.56 -8.35 10.93
N ASP A 92 18.57 -7.49 9.92
CA ASP A 92 19.77 -6.74 9.57
C ASP A 92 19.99 -5.59 10.58
N GLN A 93 21.26 -5.32 10.88
CA GLN A 93 21.72 -4.34 11.88
C GLN A 93 21.22 -2.89 11.71
N ASP A 94 20.67 -2.55 10.54
CA ASP A 94 20.14 -1.25 10.18
C ASP A 94 18.62 -1.22 10.09
N ASP A 95 17.94 -2.32 10.38
CA ASP A 95 16.49 -2.45 10.34
C ASP A 95 15.86 -2.54 11.74
N GLU A 96 14.53 -2.56 11.79
CA GLU A 96 13.75 -2.62 13.03
C GLU A 96 12.66 -3.70 12.96
N LEU A 97 12.39 -4.34 14.11
CA LEU A 97 11.16 -5.12 14.32
C LEU A 97 10.08 -4.26 14.98
N ALA A 98 8.84 -4.46 14.57
CA ALA A 98 7.70 -3.84 15.26
C ALA A 98 7.48 -4.50 16.64
N PRO A 99 6.90 -3.80 17.63
CA PRO A 99 6.83 -4.27 19.01
C PRO A 99 6.21 -5.67 19.21
N GLU A 100 5.19 -6.03 18.43
CA GLU A 100 4.49 -7.32 18.56
C GLU A 100 4.98 -8.37 17.55
N ALA A 101 6.07 -8.10 16.83
CA ALA A 101 6.50 -8.93 15.71
C ALA A 101 6.85 -10.35 16.15
N LEU A 102 7.70 -10.51 17.18
CA LEU A 102 8.11 -11.84 17.65
C LEU A 102 6.95 -12.65 18.21
N GLU A 103 6.11 -12.02 19.04
CA GLU A 103 4.95 -12.68 19.66
C GLU A 103 3.96 -13.17 18.61
N ARG A 104 3.58 -12.30 17.64
CA ARG A 104 2.62 -12.66 16.59
C ARG A 104 3.15 -13.73 15.65
N MET A 105 4.42 -13.60 15.21
CA MET A 105 5.02 -14.57 14.30
C MET A 105 5.22 -15.92 14.99
N TYR A 106 5.72 -15.95 16.23
CA TYR A 106 5.88 -17.19 16.97
C TYR A 106 4.54 -17.87 17.22
N THR A 107 3.53 -17.14 17.71
CA THR A 107 2.21 -17.70 18.01
C THR A 107 1.60 -18.35 16.77
N LEU A 108 1.54 -17.60 15.65
CA LEU A 108 0.97 -18.15 14.41
C LEU A 108 1.78 -19.35 13.88
N GLY A 109 3.11 -19.29 13.94
CA GLY A 109 3.97 -20.37 13.48
C GLY A 109 3.83 -21.64 14.32
N SER A 110 3.90 -21.51 15.64
CA SER A 110 3.79 -22.62 16.59
C SER A 110 2.41 -23.28 16.51
N ASP A 111 1.33 -22.49 16.44
CA ASP A 111 -0.05 -23.01 16.38
C ASP A 111 -0.32 -23.83 15.10
N ASN A 112 0.47 -23.61 14.04
CA ASN A 112 0.29 -24.24 12.73
C ASN A 112 1.44 -25.16 12.33
N ASP A 113 2.37 -25.44 13.25
CA ASP A 113 3.58 -26.23 13.01
C ASP A 113 4.41 -25.73 11.80
N ALA A 114 4.47 -24.41 11.61
CA ALA A 114 5.08 -23.83 10.42
C ALA A 114 6.61 -23.98 10.41
N ASP A 115 7.18 -24.30 9.25
CA ASP A 115 8.63 -24.30 9.03
C ASP A 115 9.15 -22.87 8.84
N ILE A 116 8.33 -22.01 8.24
CA ILE A 116 8.64 -20.61 7.93
C ILE A 116 7.44 -19.73 8.29
N VAL A 117 7.68 -18.60 8.94
CA VAL A 117 6.67 -17.57 9.18
C VAL A 117 7.09 -16.27 8.51
N LEU A 118 6.24 -15.78 7.62
CA LEU A 118 6.39 -14.53 6.92
C LEU A 118 5.71 -13.41 7.71
N GLY A 119 6.51 -12.53 8.31
CA GLY A 119 6.02 -11.26 8.84
C GLY A 119 5.88 -10.19 7.76
N LYS A 120 4.77 -9.45 7.73
CA LYS A 120 4.60 -8.34 6.77
C LYS A 120 5.73 -7.33 6.89
N VAL A 121 6.28 -6.98 5.73
CA VAL A 121 7.37 -6.01 5.62
C VAL A 121 6.81 -4.63 5.30
N GLY A 122 7.32 -3.61 6.00
CA GLY A 122 7.08 -2.19 5.78
C GLY A 122 8.37 -1.39 5.82
N GLY A 123 8.29 -0.08 6.03
CA GLY A 123 9.46 0.80 6.15
C GLY A 123 9.71 1.68 4.92
N THR A 124 10.89 2.30 4.87
CA THR A 124 11.23 3.38 3.92
C THR A 124 11.74 2.88 2.56
N MET A 125 12.06 1.59 2.46
CA MET A 125 12.56 0.96 1.22
C MET A 125 11.57 0.00 0.55
N THR A 126 10.39 -0.20 1.14
CA THR A 126 9.52 -1.31 0.77
C THR A 126 8.50 -0.94 -0.29
N ALA A 127 8.41 -1.75 -1.34
CA ALA A 127 7.31 -1.69 -2.30
C ALA A 127 6.15 -2.60 -1.85
N PRO A 128 4.91 -2.29 -2.23
CA PRO A 128 3.76 -3.15 -1.99
C PRO A 128 3.96 -4.56 -2.57
N SER A 129 3.57 -5.58 -1.80
CA SER A 129 3.66 -7.00 -2.18
C SER A 129 2.40 -7.74 -1.76
N ASN A 130 1.74 -8.40 -2.70
CA ASN A 130 0.49 -9.11 -2.45
C ASN A 130 0.64 -10.39 -1.62
N VAL A 131 1.87 -10.84 -1.35
CA VAL A 131 2.15 -11.92 -0.37
C VAL A 131 1.50 -11.61 0.99
N PHE A 132 1.47 -10.33 1.38
CA PHE A 132 0.93 -9.88 2.66
C PHE A 132 -0.47 -9.26 2.53
N ALA A 133 -1.26 -9.72 1.55
CA ALA A 133 -2.63 -9.26 1.36
C ALA A 133 -3.56 -9.72 2.49
N ARG A 134 -3.29 -10.89 3.10
CA ARG A 134 -4.07 -11.46 4.21
C ARG A 134 -3.16 -12.29 5.13
N THR A 135 -3.59 -12.46 6.37
CA THR A 135 -3.03 -13.47 7.27
C THR A 135 -3.41 -14.87 6.76
N VAL A 136 -2.45 -15.80 6.74
CA VAL A 136 -2.62 -17.18 6.27
C VAL A 136 -2.01 -18.11 7.30
N ALA A 137 -2.81 -19.04 7.82
CA ALA A 137 -2.40 -19.96 8.88
C ALA A 137 -1.37 -20.99 8.37
N SER A 138 -1.64 -21.61 7.22
CA SER A 138 -0.75 -22.58 6.58
C SER A 138 -0.92 -22.51 5.06
N CYS A 139 0.19 -22.51 4.34
CA CYS A 139 0.28 -22.58 2.88
C CYS A 139 1.65 -23.12 2.46
N THR A 140 1.84 -23.27 1.16
CA THR A 140 3.08 -23.70 0.51
C THR A 140 3.40 -22.78 -0.67
N VAL A 141 4.51 -23.04 -1.35
CA VAL A 141 4.83 -22.33 -2.61
C VAL A 141 3.86 -22.65 -3.76
N ALA A 142 3.08 -23.73 -3.66
CA ALA A 142 2.18 -24.16 -4.73
C ALA A 142 0.87 -23.36 -4.75
N ASP A 143 0.39 -22.91 -3.58
CA ASP A 143 -0.93 -22.30 -3.39
C ASP A 143 -0.88 -20.85 -2.87
N ALA A 144 0.31 -20.34 -2.54
CA ALA A 144 0.53 -18.95 -2.17
C ALA A 144 1.72 -18.33 -2.93
N PRO A 145 1.72 -17.00 -3.17
CA PRO A 145 2.76 -16.32 -3.94
C PRO A 145 4.07 -16.12 -3.15
N LEU A 146 4.47 -17.08 -2.29
CA LEU A 146 5.61 -16.97 -1.38
C LEU A 146 6.92 -16.60 -2.10
N ILE A 147 7.11 -17.13 -3.31
CA ILE A 147 8.29 -16.86 -4.15
C ILE A 147 8.41 -15.39 -4.57
N GLU A 148 7.37 -14.57 -4.39
CA GLU A 148 7.45 -13.13 -4.58
C GLU A 148 8.31 -12.44 -3.49
N SER A 149 8.50 -13.09 -2.33
CA SER A 149 9.30 -12.61 -1.19
C SER A 149 10.49 -13.53 -0.90
N VAL A 150 11.66 -13.20 -1.45
CA VAL A 150 12.90 -14.03 -1.41
C VAL A 150 14.02 -13.46 -0.51
N THR A 151 13.69 -12.54 0.38
CA THR A 151 14.61 -12.04 1.41
C THR A 151 14.60 -12.96 2.64
N PRO A 152 15.63 -12.95 3.52
CA PRO A 152 15.69 -13.85 4.66
C PRO A 152 15.02 -13.28 5.92
N HIS A 153 14.48 -12.06 5.87
CA HIS A 153 13.88 -11.33 6.99
C HIS A 153 12.54 -11.94 7.44
N LYS A 154 12.58 -13.17 7.94
CA LYS A 154 11.47 -14.05 8.30
C LYS A 154 11.89 -14.89 9.50
N MET A 155 10.91 -15.58 10.08
CA MET A 155 11.12 -16.51 11.17
C MET A 155 11.14 -17.94 10.60
N PHE A 156 12.10 -18.75 11.02
CA PHE A 156 12.32 -20.12 10.54
C PHE A 156 12.40 -21.06 11.73
N ARG A 157 11.73 -22.21 11.67
CA ARG A 157 11.91 -23.25 12.68
C ARG A 157 13.38 -23.70 12.64
N ARG A 158 14.04 -23.67 13.79
CA ARG A 158 15.49 -23.92 13.88
C ARG A 158 15.84 -25.34 13.45
N SER A 159 15.09 -26.34 13.93
CA SER A 159 15.28 -27.74 13.53
C SER A 159 15.10 -27.92 12.03
N PHE A 160 14.09 -27.30 11.42
CA PHE A 160 13.88 -27.32 9.96
C PHE A 160 15.13 -26.86 9.20
N LEU A 161 15.77 -25.77 9.61
CA LEU A 161 17.01 -25.30 8.96
C LEU A 161 18.15 -26.31 9.11
N LEU A 162 18.36 -26.85 10.31
CA LEU A 162 19.46 -27.77 10.62
C LEU A 162 19.29 -29.12 9.94
N ASP A 163 18.11 -29.73 10.08
CA ASP A 163 17.79 -31.07 9.58
C ASP A 163 17.86 -31.13 8.04
N ASN A 164 17.63 -30.00 7.37
CA ASN A 164 17.68 -29.88 5.92
C ASN A 164 18.99 -29.28 5.39
N GLY A 165 19.95 -28.95 6.26
CA GLY A 165 21.22 -28.32 5.87
C GLY A 165 21.05 -26.97 5.16
N ILE A 166 20.00 -26.21 5.49
CA ILE A 166 19.70 -24.92 4.85
C ILE A 166 20.59 -23.85 5.47
N ARG A 167 21.63 -23.45 4.73
CA ARG A 167 22.62 -22.43 5.15
C ARG A 167 22.82 -21.38 4.07
N PHE A 168 23.20 -20.17 4.48
CA PHE A 168 23.64 -19.13 3.54
C PHE A 168 24.96 -19.54 2.90
N PRO A 169 25.18 -19.27 1.61
CA PRO A 169 26.51 -19.40 1.03
C PRO A 169 27.48 -18.41 1.70
N GLU A 170 28.66 -18.89 2.05
CA GLU A 170 29.71 -18.06 2.68
C GLU A 170 30.61 -17.39 1.64
N GLY A 171 31.22 -16.27 2.02
CA GLY A 171 31.97 -15.39 1.14
C GLY A 171 31.08 -14.37 0.42
N ARG A 172 31.67 -13.62 -0.51
CA ARG A 172 31.01 -12.49 -1.18
C ARG A 172 30.06 -12.94 -2.30
N VAL A 173 28.93 -13.52 -1.91
CA VAL A 173 27.93 -14.08 -2.82
C VAL A 173 26.72 -13.15 -2.90
N ARG A 174 26.55 -12.43 -4.01
CA ARG A 174 25.31 -11.67 -4.28
C ARG A 174 24.14 -12.65 -4.47
N LEU A 175 22.95 -12.31 -3.96
CA LEU A 175 21.77 -13.19 -3.95
C LEU A 175 21.91 -14.39 -3.00
N GLU A 176 22.75 -14.27 -1.96
CA GLU A 176 22.87 -15.28 -0.91
C GLU A 176 21.54 -15.56 -0.22
N ASP A 177 20.73 -14.51 -0.07
CA ASP A 177 19.38 -14.56 0.47
C ASP A 177 18.42 -15.33 -0.43
N GLN A 178 18.44 -15.07 -1.74
CA GLN A 178 17.58 -15.79 -2.67
C GLN A 178 17.95 -17.27 -2.76
N LEU A 179 19.24 -17.61 -2.69
CA LEU A 179 19.68 -19.01 -2.66
C LEU A 179 19.20 -19.71 -1.38
N PHE A 180 19.36 -19.05 -0.23
CA PHE A 180 18.84 -19.54 1.04
C PHE A 180 17.33 -19.76 0.97
N MET A 181 16.57 -18.78 0.48
CA MET A 181 15.12 -18.87 0.37
C MET A 181 14.65 -19.90 -0.65
N ALA A 182 15.34 -20.07 -1.78
CA ALA A 182 15.03 -21.13 -2.73
C ALA A 182 15.17 -22.52 -2.09
N ARG A 183 16.25 -22.74 -1.32
CA ARG A 183 16.46 -24.00 -0.57
C ARG A 183 15.41 -24.22 0.51
N ALA A 184 15.04 -23.16 1.24
CA ALA A 184 14.04 -23.22 2.29
C ALA A 184 12.64 -23.49 1.73
N TYR A 185 12.19 -22.70 0.76
CA TYR A 185 10.84 -22.82 0.21
C TYR A 185 10.56 -24.14 -0.50
N THR A 186 11.57 -24.73 -1.15
CA THR A 186 11.42 -26.03 -1.81
C THR A 186 11.33 -27.21 -0.83
N ARG A 187 11.71 -27.02 0.43
CA ARG A 187 11.71 -28.05 1.47
C ARG A 187 10.63 -27.84 2.55
N ALA A 188 10.14 -26.61 2.70
CA ALA A 188 9.13 -26.27 3.69
C ALA A 188 7.79 -26.98 3.38
N LYS A 189 7.24 -27.64 4.39
CA LYS A 189 5.95 -28.33 4.33
C LYS A 189 4.80 -27.42 4.74
N SER A 190 5.07 -26.46 5.63
CA SER A 190 4.10 -25.46 6.04
C SER A 190 4.74 -24.08 6.19
N VAL A 191 4.06 -23.07 5.67
CA VAL A 191 4.43 -21.68 5.78
C VAL A 191 3.23 -20.87 6.27
N SER A 192 3.43 -20.05 7.31
CA SER A 192 2.44 -19.10 7.80
C SER A 192 2.76 -17.68 7.34
N ILE A 193 1.74 -16.83 7.19
CA ILE A 193 1.89 -15.42 6.81
C ILE A 193 1.13 -14.55 7.80
N VAL A 194 1.83 -13.63 8.47
CA VAL A 194 1.22 -12.53 9.23
C VAL A 194 1.03 -11.35 8.28
N GLY A 195 -0.20 -11.18 7.80
CA GLY A 195 -0.54 -10.17 6.78
C GLY A 195 -1.15 -8.89 7.34
N ASP A 196 -1.68 -8.93 8.57
CA ASP A 196 -2.42 -7.86 9.24
C ASP A 196 -1.55 -6.88 10.05
N TYR A 197 -0.28 -7.21 10.26
CA TYR A 197 0.61 -6.42 11.10
C TYR A 197 2.00 -6.33 10.48
N VAL A 198 2.52 -5.11 10.30
CA VAL A 198 3.89 -4.89 9.85
C VAL A 198 4.83 -5.39 10.93
N CYS A 199 5.48 -6.52 10.69
CA CYS A 199 6.41 -7.16 11.62
C CYS A 199 7.84 -6.62 11.44
N TYR A 200 8.26 -6.38 10.20
CA TYR A 200 9.63 -6.01 9.85
C TYR A 200 9.67 -4.68 9.11
N ARG A 201 10.59 -3.78 9.46
CA ARG A 201 10.74 -2.46 8.82
C ARG A 201 12.11 -2.31 8.18
N TRP A 202 12.14 -2.21 6.86
CA TRP A 202 13.36 -1.85 6.12
C TRP A 202 13.67 -0.36 6.23
N ILE A 203 14.86 -0.03 6.69
CA ILE A 203 15.31 1.36 6.85
C ILE A 203 16.37 1.70 5.81
N ARG A 204 16.09 2.73 5.03
CA ARG A 204 17.07 3.34 4.14
C ARG A 204 18.09 4.07 4.99
N ARG A 205 19.35 3.67 4.87
CA ARG A 205 20.44 4.45 5.44
C ARG A 205 20.66 5.71 4.60
N ASP A 206 20.89 6.83 5.27
CA ASP A 206 21.18 8.10 4.57
C ASP A 206 22.64 8.19 4.12
N ASP A 207 23.52 7.35 4.67
CA ASP A 207 24.92 7.19 4.27
C ASP A 207 25.10 6.28 3.04
N GLY A 208 24.02 5.67 2.53
CA GLY A 208 24.06 4.78 1.37
C GLY A 208 24.68 3.41 1.62
N GLY A 209 24.96 3.03 2.87
CA GLY A 209 25.63 1.79 3.26
C GLY A 209 24.80 0.51 3.10
N ASN A 210 23.57 0.58 2.59
CA ASN A 210 22.76 -0.62 2.34
C ASN A 210 23.41 -1.46 1.21
N ASN A 211 23.67 -2.75 1.45
CA ASN A 211 24.31 -3.66 0.48
C ASN A 211 23.60 -3.69 -0.90
N SER A 212 22.29 -3.49 -0.92
CA SER A 212 21.47 -3.48 -2.14
C SER A 212 21.80 -2.31 -3.08
N GLY A 213 22.38 -1.21 -2.59
CA GLY A 213 22.73 0.00 -3.36
C GLY A 213 24.02 -0.09 -4.17
N ASN A 214 24.88 -1.09 -3.92
CA ASN A 214 26.18 -1.23 -4.57
C ASN A 214 26.08 -1.59 -6.06
N ALA A 215 27.04 -1.10 -6.87
CA ALA A 215 27.14 -1.40 -8.30
C ALA A 215 27.26 -2.92 -8.55
N LEU A 216 26.48 -3.41 -9.51
CA LEU A 216 26.41 -4.85 -9.80
C LEU A 216 27.55 -5.27 -10.75
N ASN A 217 28.35 -6.25 -10.33
CA ASN A 217 29.11 -7.06 -11.28
C ASN A 217 28.11 -8.02 -11.96
N LEU A 218 27.76 -7.72 -13.21
CA LEU A 218 26.72 -8.44 -13.95
C LEU A 218 27.05 -9.93 -14.11
N ARG A 219 28.29 -10.27 -14.45
CA ARG A 219 28.72 -11.66 -14.60
C ARG A 219 28.57 -12.45 -13.31
N ALA A 220 29.12 -11.93 -12.22
CA ALA A 220 29.02 -12.59 -10.91
C ALA A 220 27.55 -12.70 -10.47
N TYR A 221 26.74 -11.67 -10.72
CA TYR A 221 25.31 -11.69 -10.39
C TYR A 221 24.57 -12.83 -11.09
N TYR A 222 24.76 -13.03 -12.40
CA TYR A 222 24.06 -14.10 -13.14
C TYR A 222 24.65 -15.48 -12.91
N GLN A 223 25.93 -15.58 -12.55
CA GLN A 223 26.50 -16.83 -12.03
C GLN A 223 25.81 -17.25 -10.73
N ASN A 224 25.57 -16.30 -9.82
CA ASN A 224 24.87 -16.60 -8.57
C ASN A 224 23.37 -16.87 -8.81
N LEU A 225 22.73 -16.14 -9.73
CA LEU A 225 21.34 -16.44 -10.11
C LEU A 225 21.19 -17.86 -10.68
N ARG A 226 22.19 -18.34 -11.44
CA ARG A 226 22.22 -19.75 -11.89
C ARG A 226 22.13 -20.71 -10.70
N GLN A 227 22.94 -20.50 -9.66
CA GLN A 227 22.93 -21.34 -8.46
C GLN A 227 21.58 -21.29 -7.73
N VAL A 228 20.92 -20.13 -7.69
CA VAL A 228 19.56 -20.00 -7.14
C VAL A 228 18.57 -20.87 -7.92
N MET A 229 18.64 -20.82 -9.25
CA MET A 229 17.78 -21.64 -10.12
C MET A 229 18.12 -23.13 -10.00
N ASP A 230 19.38 -23.49 -9.82
CA ASP A 230 19.81 -24.88 -9.61
C ASP A 230 19.21 -25.42 -8.31
N ALA A 231 19.22 -24.65 -7.23
CA ALA A 231 18.57 -25.03 -5.98
C ALA A 231 17.05 -25.23 -6.13
N VAL A 232 16.39 -24.49 -7.02
CA VAL A 232 14.97 -24.73 -7.36
C VAL A 232 14.80 -26.05 -8.10
N VAL A 233 15.63 -26.31 -9.11
CA VAL A 233 15.58 -27.55 -9.90
C VAL A 233 15.86 -28.77 -9.03
N GLU A 234 16.85 -28.69 -8.14
CA GLU A 234 17.20 -29.74 -7.17
C GLU A 234 16.10 -29.96 -6.12
N GLY A 235 15.40 -28.90 -5.72
CA GLY A 235 14.38 -28.95 -4.66
C GLY A 235 12.96 -29.26 -5.15
N THR A 236 12.74 -29.44 -6.45
CA THR A 236 11.40 -29.67 -7.03
C THR A 236 11.45 -30.77 -8.08
N GLU A 237 10.29 -31.32 -8.43
CA GLU A 237 10.14 -32.16 -9.64
C GLU A 237 9.71 -31.31 -10.85
N PRO A 238 9.93 -31.77 -12.10
CA PRO A 238 9.37 -31.11 -13.27
C PRO A 238 7.84 -30.97 -13.15
N GLY A 239 7.31 -29.77 -13.33
CA GLY A 239 5.88 -29.51 -13.22
C GLY A 239 5.56 -28.06 -12.88
N GLU A 240 4.28 -27.77 -12.61
CA GLU A 240 3.77 -26.41 -12.44
C GLU A 240 4.45 -25.63 -11.32
N VAL A 241 4.80 -26.28 -10.21
CA VAL A 241 5.48 -25.63 -9.08
C VAL A 241 6.89 -25.21 -9.47
N ARG A 242 7.69 -26.09 -10.09
CA ARG A 242 9.02 -25.74 -10.58
C ARG A 242 8.94 -24.58 -11.58
N ASP A 243 7.99 -24.65 -12.51
CA ASP A 243 7.80 -23.62 -13.51
C ASP A 243 7.41 -22.28 -12.89
N LEU A 244 6.52 -22.28 -11.90
CA LEU A 244 6.14 -21.09 -11.12
C LEU A 244 7.37 -20.43 -10.49
N LEU A 245 8.21 -21.21 -9.81
CA LEU A 245 9.40 -20.72 -9.12
C LEU A 245 10.42 -20.16 -10.12
N LEU A 246 10.75 -20.89 -11.18
CA LEU A 246 11.68 -20.43 -12.21
C LEU A 246 11.16 -19.21 -12.98
N ARG A 247 9.85 -19.15 -13.23
CA ARG A 247 9.20 -18.02 -13.92
C ARG A 247 9.36 -16.72 -13.14
N ARG A 248 9.37 -16.76 -11.80
CA ARG A 248 9.66 -15.57 -11.00
C ARG A 248 11.05 -15.02 -11.30
N PHE A 249 12.08 -15.87 -11.38
CA PHE A 249 13.45 -15.42 -11.64
C PHE A 249 13.62 -14.89 -13.06
N LEU A 250 12.99 -15.55 -14.04
CA LEU A 250 12.92 -15.04 -15.41
C LEU A 250 12.22 -13.67 -15.46
N ARG A 251 11.06 -13.52 -14.79
CA ARG A 251 10.26 -12.28 -14.82
C ARG A 251 10.93 -11.12 -14.08
N VAL A 252 11.51 -11.36 -12.91
CA VAL A 252 12.00 -10.29 -12.04
C VAL A 252 13.48 -10.01 -12.28
N GLU A 253 14.34 -11.03 -12.19
CA GLU A 253 15.79 -10.82 -12.17
C GLU A 253 16.41 -10.74 -13.56
N MET A 254 15.78 -11.37 -14.56
CA MET A 254 16.23 -11.31 -15.95
C MET A 254 15.45 -10.24 -16.73
N MET A 255 14.14 -10.44 -16.93
CA MET A 255 13.29 -9.52 -17.71
C MET A 255 13.14 -8.14 -17.06
N GLY A 256 13.27 -8.02 -15.75
CA GLY A 256 13.24 -6.72 -15.06
C GLY A 256 14.36 -5.77 -15.52
N ARG A 257 15.48 -6.29 -16.05
CA ARG A 257 16.56 -5.53 -16.68
C ARG A 257 16.32 -5.27 -18.17
N LEU A 258 15.61 -6.17 -18.85
CA LEU A 258 15.36 -6.13 -20.29
C LEU A 258 13.98 -5.54 -20.63
N ARG A 259 13.49 -4.61 -19.81
CA ARG A 259 12.21 -3.93 -20.03
C ARG A 259 12.27 -2.46 -19.65
N GLU A 260 11.21 -1.76 -20.00
CA GLU A 260 11.05 -0.34 -19.74
C GLU A 260 10.94 0.00 -18.24
N PRO A 261 11.41 1.20 -17.86
CA PRO A 261 12.18 2.12 -18.69
C PRO A 261 13.70 1.85 -18.61
N LYS A 262 14.13 0.85 -17.83
CA LYS A 262 15.53 0.59 -17.48
C LYS A 262 16.38 0.28 -18.70
N LEU A 263 15.93 -0.63 -19.57
CA LEU A 263 16.70 -1.10 -20.73
C LEU A 263 17.24 0.05 -21.60
N ASN A 264 16.40 1.04 -21.88
CA ASN A 264 16.74 2.18 -22.74
C ASN A 264 17.51 3.28 -22.01
N ARG A 265 17.56 3.26 -20.67
CA ARG A 265 18.31 4.23 -19.86
C ARG A 265 19.74 3.79 -19.56
N TYR A 266 20.06 2.51 -19.72
CA TYR A 266 21.43 2.03 -19.58
C TYR A 266 22.34 2.61 -20.66
N SER A 267 23.60 2.90 -20.29
CA SER A 267 24.65 3.15 -21.26
C SER A 267 24.82 1.92 -22.17
N ASP A 268 25.23 2.15 -23.42
CA ASP A 268 25.31 1.07 -24.43
C ASP A 268 26.17 -0.11 -23.94
N GLY A 269 27.39 0.16 -23.44
CA GLY A 269 28.27 -0.90 -22.94
C GLY A 269 27.69 -1.71 -21.76
N TYR A 270 27.01 -1.05 -20.81
CA TYR A 270 26.38 -1.76 -19.69
C TYR A 270 25.16 -2.56 -20.14
N ARG A 271 24.38 -2.01 -21.08
CA ARG A 271 23.22 -2.67 -21.68
C ARG A 271 23.61 -3.95 -22.40
N ASP A 272 24.63 -3.87 -23.26
CA ASP A 272 25.06 -4.98 -24.09
C ASP A 272 25.67 -6.09 -23.22
N ALA A 273 26.53 -5.74 -22.26
CA ALA A 273 27.05 -6.70 -21.29
C ALA A 273 25.93 -7.38 -20.48
N GLY A 274 24.96 -6.60 -20.01
CA GLY A 274 23.81 -7.13 -19.28
C GLY A 274 22.93 -8.04 -20.13
N TYR A 275 22.68 -7.66 -21.38
CA TYR A 275 21.92 -8.47 -22.33
C TYR A 275 22.58 -9.82 -22.59
N GLN A 276 23.89 -9.84 -22.85
CA GLN A 276 24.63 -11.07 -23.13
C GLN A 276 24.63 -12.04 -21.95
N GLU A 277 24.87 -11.56 -20.72
CA GLU A 277 24.85 -12.42 -19.54
C GLU A 277 23.44 -12.96 -19.24
N VAL A 278 22.39 -12.15 -19.44
CA VAL A 278 20.99 -12.62 -19.32
C VAL A 278 20.66 -13.66 -20.38
N ARG A 279 21.03 -13.39 -21.64
CA ARG A 279 20.71 -14.27 -22.76
C ARG A 279 21.39 -15.63 -22.60
N LYS A 280 22.66 -15.62 -22.20
CA LYS A 280 23.42 -16.85 -21.92
C LYS A 280 22.67 -17.73 -20.91
N LEU A 281 22.29 -17.17 -19.76
CA LEU A 281 21.56 -17.91 -18.74
C LEU A 281 20.17 -18.36 -19.24
N ALA A 282 19.48 -17.54 -20.03
CA ALA A 282 18.18 -17.91 -20.59
C ALA A 282 18.25 -19.13 -21.51
N LEU A 283 19.24 -19.18 -22.42
CA LEU A 283 19.44 -20.31 -23.32
C LEU A 283 19.83 -21.61 -22.59
N GLU A 284 20.48 -21.49 -21.43
CA GLU A 284 20.84 -22.63 -20.57
C GLU A 284 19.65 -23.21 -19.78
N ARG A 285 18.59 -22.41 -19.58
CA ARG A 285 17.52 -22.73 -18.62
C ARG A 285 16.13 -22.82 -19.23
N PHE A 286 15.89 -22.17 -20.37
CA PHE A 286 14.55 -22.01 -20.92
C PHE A 286 14.49 -22.29 -22.42
N ARG A 287 13.30 -22.68 -22.87
CA ARG A 287 12.91 -22.81 -24.28
C ARG A 287 11.67 -21.98 -24.55
N GLU A 288 11.48 -21.59 -25.80
CA GLU A 288 10.34 -20.76 -26.19
C GLU A 288 8.99 -21.44 -25.93
N ASP A 289 8.95 -22.76 -26.02
CA ASP A 289 7.77 -23.63 -25.88
C ASP A 289 7.65 -24.31 -24.50
N ASP A 290 8.51 -23.98 -23.53
CA ASP A 290 8.41 -24.56 -22.19
C ASP A 290 7.31 -23.92 -21.32
N GLY A 291 6.95 -24.57 -20.21
CA GLY A 291 5.92 -24.09 -19.29
C GLY A 291 6.32 -22.84 -18.48
N VAL A 292 7.62 -22.55 -18.36
CA VAL A 292 8.12 -21.33 -17.70
C VAL A 292 7.77 -20.11 -18.55
N VAL A 293 8.20 -20.12 -19.81
CA VAL A 293 7.95 -19.06 -20.80
C VAL A 293 6.46 -19.06 -21.15
N GLY A 294 5.85 -20.22 -21.41
CA GLY A 294 4.43 -20.33 -21.77
C GLY A 294 3.47 -19.75 -20.73
N GLY A 295 3.83 -19.80 -19.45
CA GLY A 295 3.06 -19.22 -18.35
C GLY A 295 3.33 -17.74 -18.05
N LEU A 296 4.18 -17.07 -18.84
CA LEU A 296 4.30 -15.61 -18.78
C LEU A 296 3.11 -14.94 -19.48
N ALA A 297 2.78 -13.73 -19.02
CA ALA A 297 1.81 -12.89 -19.71
C ALA A 297 2.28 -12.51 -21.13
N PRO A 298 1.37 -12.20 -22.08
CA PRO A 298 1.69 -12.11 -23.51
C PRO A 298 2.86 -11.19 -23.89
N LEU A 299 2.93 -9.96 -23.36
CA LEU A 299 4.05 -9.06 -23.63
C LEU A 299 5.36 -9.52 -22.99
N MET A 300 5.30 -10.29 -21.91
CA MET A 300 6.50 -10.84 -21.27
C MET A 300 7.01 -12.06 -22.03
N ARG A 301 6.11 -12.88 -22.61
CA ARG A 301 6.48 -13.94 -23.58
C ARG A 301 7.16 -13.36 -24.80
N LEU A 302 6.61 -12.29 -25.38
CA LEU A 302 7.22 -11.59 -26.50
C LEU A 302 8.68 -11.19 -26.19
N ARG A 303 8.92 -10.61 -25.01
CA ARG A 303 10.27 -10.26 -24.57
C ARG A 303 11.18 -11.48 -24.40
N ALA A 304 10.67 -12.56 -23.81
CA ALA A 304 11.42 -13.80 -23.67
C ALA A 304 11.79 -14.39 -25.04
N THR A 305 10.86 -14.42 -26.00
CA THR A 305 11.11 -14.83 -27.39
C THR A 305 12.20 -13.97 -28.06
N LEU A 306 12.08 -12.64 -27.97
CA LEU A 306 13.09 -11.73 -28.52
C LEU A 306 14.47 -11.94 -27.88
N LEU A 307 14.53 -12.21 -26.57
CA LEU A 307 15.78 -12.57 -25.89
C LEU A 307 16.38 -13.87 -26.45
N LEU A 308 15.59 -14.94 -26.51
CA LEU A 308 16.05 -16.25 -26.97
C LEU A 308 16.52 -16.20 -28.43
N ARG A 309 15.85 -15.41 -29.28
CA ARG A 309 16.17 -15.20 -30.69
C ARG A 309 17.25 -14.13 -30.97
N ASP A 310 17.95 -13.66 -29.94
CA ASP A 310 19.05 -12.70 -30.04
C ASP A 310 18.66 -11.30 -30.59
N ARG A 311 17.46 -10.82 -30.25
CA ARG A 311 16.88 -9.56 -30.75
C ARG A 311 16.87 -8.46 -29.70
N LEU A 312 18.06 -7.96 -29.34
CA LEU A 312 18.19 -6.79 -28.46
C LEU A 312 17.53 -5.54 -29.08
N ASP A 313 17.63 -5.38 -30.40
CA ASP A 313 16.96 -4.32 -31.15
C ASP A 313 15.44 -4.36 -30.96
N GLY A 314 14.83 -5.54 -31.09
CA GLY A 314 13.41 -5.75 -30.84
C GLY A 314 13.02 -5.47 -29.39
N LEU A 315 13.84 -5.89 -28.41
CA LEU A 315 13.62 -5.60 -26.99
C LEU A 315 13.65 -4.10 -26.67
N ARG A 316 14.57 -3.35 -27.28
CA ARG A 316 14.65 -1.90 -27.11
C ARG A 316 13.44 -1.19 -27.72
N GLU A 317 13.02 -1.65 -28.90
CA GLU A 317 11.87 -1.09 -29.59
C GLU A 317 10.56 -1.34 -28.82
N ILE A 318 10.31 -2.58 -28.37
CA ILE A 318 9.12 -2.86 -27.56
C ILE A 318 9.15 -2.09 -26.23
N ALA A 319 10.32 -1.94 -25.59
CA ALA A 319 10.46 -1.13 -24.39
C ALA A 319 10.10 0.34 -24.64
N SER A 320 10.58 0.91 -25.76
CA SER A 320 10.26 2.30 -26.16
C SER A 320 8.77 2.51 -26.43
N ARG A 321 8.11 1.53 -27.07
CA ARG A 321 6.67 1.58 -27.36
C ARG A 321 5.84 1.41 -26.09
N CYS A 322 6.18 0.43 -25.25
CA CYS A 322 5.50 0.21 -23.98
C CYS A 322 5.64 1.38 -23.00
N GLU A 323 6.75 2.13 -23.00
CA GLU A 323 6.90 3.34 -22.15
C GLU A 323 5.85 4.43 -22.49
N LYS A 324 5.35 4.44 -23.73
CA LYS A 324 4.31 5.37 -24.19
C LYS A 324 2.88 4.90 -23.88
N VAL A 325 2.71 3.66 -23.43
CA VAL A 325 1.40 3.11 -23.03
C VAL A 325 1.11 3.47 -21.58
N ARG A 326 -0.10 3.95 -21.32
CA ARG A 326 -0.62 4.31 -19.99
C ARG A 326 -1.83 3.45 -19.67
N ALA A 327 -2.18 3.39 -18.39
CA ALA A 327 -3.49 2.88 -17.98
C ALA A 327 -4.41 4.07 -17.70
N GLU A 328 -5.63 3.98 -18.19
CA GLU A 328 -6.74 4.85 -17.82
C GLU A 328 -7.66 4.10 -16.86
N LEU A 329 -8.11 4.79 -15.82
CA LEU A 329 -8.97 4.27 -14.78
C LEU A 329 -10.20 5.16 -14.68
N SER A 330 -11.38 4.56 -14.84
CA SER A 330 -12.68 5.19 -14.62
C SER A 330 -13.31 4.61 -13.37
N VAL A 331 -13.85 5.48 -12.52
CA VAL A 331 -14.68 5.07 -11.38
C VAL A 331 -16.13 5.17 -11.81
N GLU A 332 -16.83 4.04 -11.80
CA GLU A 332 -18.21 3.94 -12.27
C GLU A 332 -19.20 4.14 -11.13
N GLU A 333 -18.87 3.64 -9.94
CA GLU A 333 -19.73 3.74 -8.75
C GLU A 333 -18.88 3.85 -7.49
N VAL A 334 -19.33 4.67 -6.54
CA VAL A 334 -18.82 4.72 -5.17
C VAL A 334 -20.00 4.77 -4.22
N GLY A 335 -20.01 3.94 -3.17
CA GLY A 335 -21.07 3.97 -2.18
C GLY A 335 -20.85 3.03 -1.01
N TRP A 336 -21.49 3.33 0.11
CA TRP A 336 -21.45 2.47 1.30
C TRP A 336 -22.41 1.29 1.15
N ARG A 337 -21.92 0.08 1.41
CA ARG A 337 -22.73 -1.15 1.54
C ARG A 337 -22.18 -1.97 2.70
N GLU A 338 -23.05 -2.32 3.65
CA GLU A 338 -22.71 -3.19 4.80
C GLU A 338 -21.47 -2.75 5.59
N GLY A 339 -21.28 -1.44 5.78
CA GLY A 339 -20.14 -0.90 6.56
C GLY A 339 -18.83 -0.80 5.79
N ALA A 340 -18.80 -1.13 4.50
CA ALA A 340 -17.66 -0.92 3.61
C ALA A 340 -17.97 0.08 2.49
N LEU A 341 -16.95 0.84 2.05
CA LEU A 341 -17.06 1.72 0.89
C LEU A 341 -16.71 0.90 -0.37
N ARG A 342 -17.72 0.63 -1.20
CA ARG A 342 -17.59 -0.09 -2.46
C ARG A 342 -17.18 0.87 -3.58
N ILE A 343 -16.20 0.46 -4.38
CA ILE A 343 -15.65 1.26 -5.47
C ILE A 343 -15.62 0.39 -6.72
N ARG A 344 -16.54 0.64 -7.67
CA ARG A 344 -16.55 -0.04 -8.97
C ARG A 344 -15.67 0.71 -9.94
N VAL A 345 -14.76 -0.01 -10.58
CA VAL A 345 -13.79 0.57 -11.51
C VAL A 345 -13.76 -0.18 -12.84
N ARG A 346 -13.33 0.56 -13.86
CA ARG A 346 -12.94 0.07 -15.17
C ARG A 346 -11.56 0.61 -15.50
N ALA A 347 -10.64 -0.26 -15.89
CA ALA A 347 -9.28 0.09 -16.28
C ALA A 347 -8.92 -0.47 -17.65
N VAL A 348 -8.22 0.31 -18.45
CA VAL A 348 -7.79 -0.05 -19.80
C VAL A 348 -6.40 0.47 -20.10
N LEU A 349 -5.75 -0.08 -21.13
CA LEU A 349 -4.50 0.46 -21.67
C LEU A 349 -4.77 1.36 -22.88
N VAL A 350 -4.05 2.48 -22.93
CA VAL A 350 -4.10 3.46 -24.02
C VAL A 350 -2.68 3.87 -24.44
N HIS A 351 -2.52 4.18 -25.72
CA HIS A 351 -1.33 4.82 -26.26
C HIS A 351 -1.26 6.30 -25.84
N SER A 352 -0.12 6.93 -26.07
CA SER A 352 0.12 8.33 -25.66
C SER A 352 -0.81 9.35 -26.34
N ASP A 353 -1.42 8.97 -27.46
CA ASP A 353 -2.39 9.78 -28.21
C ASP A 353 -3.85 9.52 -27.78
N GLY A 354 -4.08 8.69 -26.76
CA GLY A 354 -5.39 8.35 -26.23
C GLY A 354 -6.09 7.20 -26.95
N ARG A 355 -5.51 6.65 -28.03
CA ARG A 355 -6.09 5.47 -28.69
C ARG A 355 -5.95 4.23 -27.81
N PRO A 356 -6.95 3.33 -27.78
CA PRO A 356 -6.88 2.10 -27.01
C PRO A 356 -5.74 1.20 -27.50
N VAL A 357 -5.05 0.52 -26.57
CA VAL A 357 -4.24 -0.65 -26.93
C VAL A 357 -5.18 -1.81 -27.19
N VAL A 358 -5.05 -2.44 -28.34
CA VAL A 358 -5.99 -3.46 -28.81
C VAL A 358 -5.34 -4.82 -29.03
N VAL A 359 -6.19 -5.84 -29.14
CA VAL A 359 -5.88 -7.12 -29.77
C VAL A 359 -6.72 -7.27 -31.03
N THR A 360 -6.11 -7.77 -32.10
CA THR A 360 -6.77 -7.98 -33.40
C THR A 360 -7.08 -9.46 -33.56
N GLU A 361 -8.32 -9.78 -33.88
CA GLU A 361 -8.73 -11.16 -34.13
C GLU A 361 -8.41 -11.56 -35.58
N ARG A 362 -7.64 -12.64 -35.74
CA ARG A 362 -7.26 -13.23 -37.03
C ARG A 362 -7.43 -14.74 -36.94
N ALA A 363 -8.31 -15.31 -37.75
CA ALA A 363 -8.57 -16.76 -37.81
C ALA A 363 -8.82 -17.39 -36.42
N GLY A 364 -9.62 -16.74 -35.57
CA GLY A 364 -9.96 -17.21 -34.22
C GLY A 364 -8.85 -17.07 -33.17
N ARG A 365 -7.77 -16.34 -33.50
CA ARG A 365 -6.68 -16.03 -32.55
C ARG A 365 -6.54 -14.52 -32.36
N TYR A 366 -6.11 -14.13 -31.17
CA TYR A 366 -5.87 -12.74 -30.83
C TYR A 366 -4.40 -12.36 -31.00
N HIS A 367 -4.15 -11.31 -31.76
CA HIS A 367 -2.80 -10.79 -32.01
C HIS A 367 -2.63 -9.44 -31.34
N LEU A 368 -1.48 -9.22 -30.70
CA LEU A 368 -1.14 -7.97 -30.03
C LEU A 368 -1.12 -6.80 -31.01
N ASP A 369 -1.56 -5.64 -30.54
CA ASP A 369 -1.56 -4.36 -31.26
C ASP A 369 -0.38 -4.17 -32.23
N ASP A 370 -0.69 -3.92 -33.51
CA ASP A 370 0.30 -3.66 -34.55
C ASP A 370 1.13 -2.41 -34.21
N VAL A 371 0.60 -1.43 -33.46
CA VAL A 371 1.38 -0.28 -32.98
C VAL A 371 2.54 -0.72 -32.09
N LEU A 372 2.37 -1.82 -31.34
CA LEU A 372 3.42 -2.39 -30.49
C LEU A 372 4.34 -3.34 -31.27
N THR A 373 3.84 -4.06 -32.27
CA THR A 373 4.56 -5.18 -32.90
C THR A 373 5.07 -4.94 -34.32
N ALA A 374 4.53 -3.97 -35.06
CA ALA A 374 4.87 -3.76 -36.46
C ALA A 374 6.37 -3.47 -36.65
N GLY A 375 6.97 -4.14 -37.64
CA GLY A 375 8.40 -4.05 -37.93
C GLY A 375 9.31 -4.64 -36.86
N LEU A 376 8.75 -5.27 -35.81
CA LEU A 376 9.59 -6.03 -34.88
C LEU A 376 10.20 -7.22 -35.63
N PRO A 377 11.48 -7.48 -35.42
CA PRO A 377 12.13 -8.54 -36.15
C PRO A 377 11.61 -9.93 -35.80
N THR A 378 11.66 -10.85 -36.76
CA THR A 378 11.24 -12.26 -36.61
C THR A 378 9.75 -12.46 -36.28
N LEU A 379 8.93 -11.41 -36.44
CA LEU A 379 7.48 -11.39 -36.16
C LEU A 379 6.67 -10.79 -37.33
N PRO A 380 6.75 -11.35 -38.55
CA PRO A 380 6.07 -10.79 -39.72
C PRO A 380 4.53 -10.83 -39.61
N ASP A 381 3.97 -11.81 -38.89
CA ASP A 381 2.52 -12.05 -38.83
C ASP A 381 1.83 -11.50 -37.56
N GLY A 382 2.56 -10.72 -36.75
CA GLY A 382 2.11 -10.23 -35.44
C GLY A 382 2.50 -11.16 -34.29
N TRP A 383 1.88 -10.98 -33.12
CA TRP A 383 2.18 -11.74 -31.91
C TRP A 383 0.92 -12.32 -31.27
N ASP A 384 0.82 -13.66 -31.22
CA ASP A 384 -0.29 -14.37 -30.61
C ASP A 384 -0.31 -14.17 -29.08
N VAL A 385 -1.39 -13.60 -28.56
CA VAL A 385 -1.56 -13.35 -27.12
C VAL A 385 -2.23 -14.51 -26.40
N GLY A 386 -2.75 -15.52 -27.10
CA GLY A 386 -3.63 -16.53 -26.51
C GLY A 386 -4.95 -15.93 -26.04
N ASP A 387 -5.42 -16.32 -24.85
CA ASP A 387 -6.56 -15.67 -24.19
C ASP A 387 -6.13 -14.31 -23.61
N PRO A 388 -6.60 -13.16 -24.16
CA PRO A 388 -6.20 -11.84 -23.68
C PRO A 388 -6.64 -11.52 -22.25
N CYS A 389 -7.66 -12.22 -21.74
CA CYS A 389 -8.26 -11.98 -20.43
C CYS A 389 -7.60 -12.81 -19.32
N ARG A 390 -6.84 -13.86 -19.67
CA ARG A 390 -6.25 -14.82 -18.73
C ARG A 390 -5.39 -14.18 -17.64
N ASP A 391 -4.53 -13.24 -18.04
CA ASP A 391 -3.52 -12.62 -17.16
C ASP A 391 -3.91 -11.20 -16.73
N VAL A 392 -5.20 -10.86 -16.81
CA VAL A 392 -5.71 -9.60 -16.27
C VAL A 392 -5.71 -9.69 -14.76
N GLN A 393 -4.95 -8.80 -14.13
CA GLN A 393 -4.89 -8.66 -12.68
C GLN A 393 -5.15 -7.21 -12.30
N GLY A 394 -5.79 -6.99 -11.16
CA GLY A 394 -5.92 -5.65 -10.62
C GLY A 394 -6.19 -5.67 -9.14
N GLU A 395 -5.51 -4.79 -8.42
CA GLU A 395 -5.57 -4.69 -6.96
C GLU A 395 -5.74 -3.22 -6.56
N LEU A 396 -6.72 -2.93 -5.69
CA LEU A 396 -6.82 -1.62 -5.05
C LEU A 396 -5.82 -1.55 -3.91
N ARG A 397 -4.80 -0.73 -4.09
CA ARG A 397 -3.83 -0.39 -3.06
C ARG A 397 -4.32 0.80 -2.24
N VAL A 398 -4.24 0.66 -0.92
CA VAL A 398 -4.52 1.69 0.06
C VAL A 398 -3.25 2.03 0.81
N LEU A 399 -2.75 3.26 0.64
CA LEU A 399 -1.57 3.77 1.33
C LEU A 399 -1.96 4.64 2.51
N HIS A 400 -1.62 4.21 3.72
CA HIS A 400 -1.77 5.00 4.95
C HIS A 400 -0.62 6.01 5.06
N ARG A 401 -0.92 7.28 4.83
CA ARG A 401 0.07 8.36 4.63
C ARG A 401 0.89 8.70 5.86
N ASP A 402 0.34 8.48 7.04
CA ASP A 402 1.00 8.86 8.29
C ASP A 402 2.02 7.82 8.74
N THR A 403 1.78 6.54 8.40
CA THR A 403 2.65 5.42 8.79
C THR A 403 3.48 4.88 7.63
N GLY A 404 3.12 5.20 6.39
CA GLY A 404 3.71 4.60 5.18
C GLY A 404 3.26 3.18 4.90
N THR A 405 2.40 2.59 5.75
CA THR A 405 1.87 1.23 5.58
C THR A 405 0.90 1.15 4.41
N TRP A 406 0.89 0.04 3.70
CA TRP A 406 -0.02 -0.22 2.60
C TRP A 406 -0.84 -1.49 2.82
N TRP A 407 -2.02 -1.49 2.23
CA TRP A 407 -2.99 -2.59 2.25
C TRP A 407 -3.56 -2.81 0.85
N PHE A 408 -4.08 -4.01 0.62
CA PHE A 408 -4.82 -4.33 -0.60
C PHE A 408 -6.26 -4.61 -0.22
N ALA A 409 -7.20 -3.98 -0.92
CA ALA A 409 -8.59 -4.36 -0.80
C ALA A 409 -8.78 -5.80 -1.32
N PRO A 410 -9.72 -6.55 -0.73
CA PRO A 410 -10.11 -7.83 -1.29
C PRO A 410 -10.67 -7.66 -2.71
N GLU A 411 -10.82 -8.78 -3.42
CA GLU A 411 -11.37 -8.90 -4.77
C GLU A 411 -10.46 -8.42 -5.92
N PRO A 412 -9.98 -9.32 -6.81
CA PRO A 412 -9.22 -8.91 -7.99
C PRO A 412 -10.14 -8.38 -9.10
N LEU A 413 -9.58 -7.56 -10.00
CA LEU A 413 -10.24 -7.23 -11.27
C LEU A 413 -10.34 -8.44 -12.20
N ARG A 414 -11.36 -8.46 -13.05
CA ARG A 414 -11.58 -9.47 -14.08
C ARG A 414 -11.38 -8.87 -15.47
N GLY A 415 -10.89 -9.69 -16.40
CA GLY A 415 -10.71 -9.33 -17.80
C GLY A 415 -11.99 -9.53 -18.63
N SER A 416 -12.28 -8.59 -19.51
CA SER A 416 -13.28 -8.72 -20.58
C SER A 416 -12.78 -8.09 -21.88
N LEU A 417 -13.40 -8.44 -23.00
CA LEU A 417 -13.13 -7.84 -24.30
C LEU A 417 -14.25 -6.86 -24.68
N GLU A 418 -13.88 -5.64 -25.05
CA GLU A 418 -14.80 -4.66 -25.62
C GLU A 418 -14.39 -4.37 -27.07
N ARG A 419 -15.34 -4.46 -28.01
CA ARG A 419 -15.07 -4.24 -29.44
C ARG A 419 -14.78 -2.75 -29.68
N VAL A 420 -13.73 -2.47 -30.46
CA VAL A 420 -13.35 -1.12 -30.87
C VAL A 420 -13.76 -0.90 -32.32
N GLU A 421 -14.53 0.16 -32.57
CA GLU A 421 -14.90 0.55 -33.93
C GLU A 421 -13.68 1.05 -34.70
N HIS A 422 -13.53 0.58 -35.94
CA HIS A 422 -12.50 1.03 -36.86
C HIS A 422 -12.86 0.67 -38.31
N ASP A 423 -12.19 1.31 -39.27
CA ASP A 423 -12.43 1.13 -40.71
C ASP A 423 -11.74 -0.11 -41.32
N GLY A 424 -11.02 -0.90 -40.51
CA GLY A 424 -10.28 -2.06 -41.00
C GLY A 424 -11.15 -3.33 -41.11
N PRO A 425 -10.68 -4.35 -41.86
CA PRO A 425 -11.47 -5.55 -42.13
C PRO A 425 -11.52 -6.55 -40.96
N GLN A 426 -10.57 -6.47 -40.02
CA GLN A 426 -10.42 -7.44 -38.92
C GLN A 426 -10.96 -6.88 -37.61
N PRO A 427 -11.78 -7.63 -36.83
CA PRO A 427 -12.26 -7.16 -35.53
C PRO A 427 -11.10 -6.82 -34.58
N ARG A 428 -11.25 -5.71 -33.85
CA ARG A 428 -10.32 -5.27 -32.82
C ARG A 428 -11.04 -5.15 -31.48
N TYR A 429 -10.35 -5.54 -30.42
CA TYR A 429 -10.87 -5.53 -29.07
C TYR A 429 -9.90 -4.82 -28.12
N GLN A 430 -10.43 -4.00 -27.22
CA GLN A 430 -9.71 -3.53 -26.06
C GLN A 430 -9.89 -4.54 -24.93
N VAL A 431 -8.79 -4.87 -24.24
CA VAL A 431 -8.87 -5.67 -23.01
C VAL A 431 -9.17 -4.74 -21.84
N VAL A 432 -10.24 -5.05 -21.13
CA VAL A 432 -10.78 -4.24 -20.03
C VAL A 432 -10.65 -4.99 -18.73
N ALA A 433 -10.09 -4.35 -17.71
CA ALA A 433 -10.06 -4.86 -16.34
C ALA A 433 -11.15 -4.15 -15.53
N SER A 434 -12.17 -4.88 -15.07
CA SER A 434 -13.27 -4.30 -14.31
C SER A 434 -13.59 -5.11 -13.05
N GLY A 435 -14.20 -4.45 -12.07
CA GLY A 435 -14.51 -5.06 -10.79
C GLY A 435 -14.95 -4.04 -9.74
N GLU A 436 -15.39 -4.54 -8.59
CA GLU A 436 -15.76 -3.74 -7.43
C GLU A 436 -14.84 -4.12 -6.28
N PHE A 437 -14.16 -3.12 -5.70
CA PHE A 437 -13.31 -3.31 -4.53
C PHE A 437 -14.03 -2.90 -3.26
N SER A 438 -13.74 -3.59 -2.16
CA SER A 438 -14.20 -3.24 -0.81
C SER A 438 -13.15 -2.48 0.01
N PHE A 439 -13.40 -1.21 0.33
CA PHE A 439 -12.71 -0.54 1.44
C PHE A 439 -13.49 -0.79 2.73
N ASP A 440 -13.11 -1.85 3.46
CA ASP A 440 -13.67 -2.16 4.78
C ASP A 440 -12.70 -1.69 5.89
N PRO A 441 -12.97 -0.56 6.56
CA PRO A 441 -12.08 -0.01 7.58
C PRO A 441 -11.86 -0.94 8.78
N ASP A 442 -12.73 -1.93 9.03
CA ASP A 442 -12.59 -2.90 10.14
C ASP A 442 -11.79 -4.15 9.78
N ARG A 443 -11.58 -4.41 8.48
CA ARG A 443 -10.91 -5.64 8.01
C ARG A 443 -9.75 -5.40 7.05
N LEU A 444 -9.59 -4.19 6.51
CA LEU A 444 -8.61 -3.90 5.45
C LEU A 444 -7.15 -4.04 5.89
N ALA A 445 -6.85 -3.91 7.19
CA ALA A 445 -5.50 -4.11 7.70
C ALA A 445 -5.17 -5.61 7.79
N GLY A 446 -5.10 -6.29 6.64
CA GLY A 446 -4.80 -7.72 6.49
C GLY A 446 -5.75 -8.68 7.23
N GLY A 447 -6.95 -8.20 7.59
CA GLY A 447 -7.94 -8.91 8.41
C GLY A 447 -8.43 -8.08 9.60
N GLY A 448 -7.68 -7.06 10.02
CA GLY A 448 -7.98 -6.20 11.16
C GLY A 448 -8.35 -4.75 10.82
N PRO A 449 -8.63 -3.93 11.86
CA PRO A 449 -9.06 -2.55 11.69
C PRO A 449 -7.92 -1.61 11.29
N LEU A 450 -8.24 -0.63 10.44
CA LEU A 450 -7.32 0.47 10.12
C LEU A 450 -7.14 1.41 11.30
N SER A 451 -5.89 1.83 11.52
CA SER A 451 -5.54 2.95 12.40
C SER A 451 -6.09 4.28 11.89
N ALA A 452 -6.22 5.25 12.78
CA ALA A 452 -6.57 6.61 12.41
C ALA A 452 -5.48 7.27 11.54
N GLY A 453 -5.89 7.95 10.48
CA GLY A 453 -5.01 8.64 9.56
C GLY A 453 -5.58 8.78 8.15
N ARG A 454 -4.76 9.34 7.27
CA ARG A 454 -5.16 9.58 5.88
C ARG A 454 -4.75 8.43 4.96
N CYS A 455 -5.70 7.93 4.18
CA CYS A 455 -5.49 6.91 3.18
C CYS A 455 -5.56 7.50 1.75
N GLU A 456 -4.61 7.11 0.90
CA GLU A 456 -4.62 7.36 -0.55
C GLU A 456 -4.86 6.07 -1.31
N LEU A 457 -5.73 6.12 -2.33
CA LEU A 457 -6.16 4.96 -3.09
C LEU A 457 -5.54 4.98 -4.49
N SER A 458 -5.05 3.82 -4.94
CA SER A 458 -4.56 3.62 -6.31
C SER A 458 -4.84 2.19 -6.76
N VAL A 459 -5.25 2.00 -8.01
CA VAL A 459 -5.39 0.68 -8.60
C VAL A 459 -4.09 0.33 -9.32
N SER A 460 -3.51 -0.81 -8.98
CA SER A 460 -2.43 -1.42 -9.76
C SER A 460 -3.06 -2.45 -10.67
N VAL A 461 -2.94 -2.26 -11.98
CA VAL A 461 -3.55 -3.12 -13.01
C VAL A 461 -2.44 -3.70 -13.89
N GLN A 462 -2.58 -4.98 -14.25
CA GLN A 462 -1.76 -5.66 -15.24
C GLN A 462 -2.68 -6.19 -16.33
N ILE A 463 -2.48 -5.70 -17.56
CA ILE A 463 -3.22 -6.13 -18.76
C ILE A 463 -2.17 -6.53 -19.80
N LEU A 464 -2.34 -7.70 -20.42
CA LEU A 464 -1.41 -8.25 -21.43
C LEU A 464 0.06 -8.38 -20.94
N GLY A 465 0.31 -8.34 -19.64
CA GLY A 465 1.66 -8.32 -19.05
C GLY A 465 2.26 -6.92 -18.84
N LEU A 466 1.50 -5.85 -19.09
CA LEU A 466 1.92 -4.48 -18.83
C LEU A 466 1.28 -3.96 -17.53
N GLY A 467 2.11 -3.76 -16.52
CA GLY A 467 1.68 -3.24 -15.21
C GLY A 467 1.65 -1.71 -15.15
N ARG A 468 0.58 -1.13 -14.63
CA ARG A 468 0.43 0.32 -14.38
C ARG A 468 -0.25 0.55 -13.04
N SER A 469 0.15 1.60 -12.33
CA SER A 469 -0.54 2.06 -11.12
C SER A 469 -1.14 3.43 -11.38
N VAL A 470 -2.45 3.56 -11.13
CA VAL A 470 -3.23 4.76 -11.39
C VAL A 470 -3.93 5.17 -10.09
N PRO A 471 -3.77 6.43 -9.62
CA PRO A 471 -4.55 6.93 -8.48
C PRO A 471 -6.05 6.83 -8.77
N VAL A 472 -6.84 6.45 -7.77
CA VAL A 472 -8.30 6.51 -7.88
C VAL A 472 -8.71 7.99 -7.87
N ALA A 473 -9.32 8.44 -8.96
CA ALA A 473 -9.76 9.81 -9.12
C ALA A 473 -11.21 9.85 -9.61
N LEU A 474 -11.95 10.82 -9.08
CA LEU A 474 -13.33 11.11 -9.42
C LEU A 474 -13.35 12.37 -10.28
N ASP A 475 -14.16 12.35 -11.33
CA ASP A 475 -14.38 13.51 -12.19
C ASP A 475 -15.09 14.66 -11.43
N GLY A 476 -15.36 15.77 -12.11
CA GLY A 476 -16.03 16.93 -11.50
C GLY A 476 -17.54 16.76 -11.30
N SER A 477 -18.10 15.58 -11.53
CA SER A 477 -19.55 15.39 -11.56
C SER A 477 -20.16 15.58 -10.17
N PRO A 478 -21.29 16.32 -10.06
CA PRO A 478 -21.88 16.66 -8.76
C PRO A 478 -22.51 15.46 -8.03
N HIS A 479 -22.79 14.36 -8.74
CA HIS A 479 -23.39 13.16 -8.13
C HIS A 479 -22.48 12.54 -7.06
N TRP A 480 -21.15 12.71 -7.14
CA TRP A 480 -20.22 12.23 -6.12
C TRP A 480 -20.49 12.82 -4.74
N GLU A 481 -21.07 14.03 -4.63
CA GLU A 481 -21.41 14.64 -3.34
C GLU A 481 -22.41 13.77 -2.55
N GLN A 482 -23.27 13.02 -3.23
CA GLN A 482 -24.26 12.14 -2.61
C GLN A 482 -23.68 10.76 -2.25
N SER A 483 -22.63 10.36 -2.94
CA SER A 483 -21.92 9.08 -2.72
C SER A 483 -20.85 9.16 -1.63
N LEU A 484 -20.13 10.28 -1.54
CA LEU A 484 -19.01 10.49 -0.61
C LEU A 484 -19.48 10.99 0.76
N VAL A 485 -20.44 10.29 1.34
CA VAL A 485 -20.94 10.56 2.69
C VAL A 485 -20.01 9.93 3.74
N PRO A 486 -19.78 10.59 4.90
CA PRO A 486 -19.08 9.97 6.01
C PRO A 486 -19.79 8.71 6.53
N ALA A 487 -19.07 7.86 7.23
CA ALA A 487 -19.66 6.74 7.96
C ALA A 487 -19.12 6.59 9.39
N LEU A 488 -19.94 5.99 10.25
CA LEU A 488 -19.57 5.39 11.53
C LEU A 488 -19.59 3.88 11.39
N VAL A 489 -18.50 3.22 11.75
CA VAL A 489 -18.28 1.77 11.57
C VAL A 489 -17.61 1.18 12.80
N GLY A 490 -17.83 -0.10 13.07
CA GLY A 490 -17.18 -0.85 14.16
C GLY A 490 -17.57 -0.42 15.58
N GLN A 491 -17.06 -1.17 16.56
CA GLN A 491 -17.21 -0.90 17.99
C GLN A 491 -15.83 -1.05 18.68
N PRO A 492 -15.24 0.01 19.26
CA PRO A 492 -15.76 1.39 19.35
C PRO A 492 -15.89 2.06 17.99
N ALA A 493 -16.78 3.06 17.91
CA ALA A 493 -17.12 3.73 16.66
C ALA A 493 -15.91 4.41 16.00
N ARG A 494 -15.66 4.07 14.73
CA ARG A 494 -14.63 4.70 13.90
C ARG A 494 -15.28 5.61 12.87
N ILE A 495 -14.78 6.83 12.79
CA ILE A 495 -15.20 7.81 11.79
C ILE A 495 -14.44 7.53 10.49
N VAL A 496 -15.16 7.49 9.37
CA VAL A 496 -14.54 7.36 8.04
C VAL A 496 -15.11 8.42 7.11
N VAL A 497 -14.24 9.26 6.55
CA VAL A 497 -14.64 10.41 5.71
C VAL A 497 -13.98 10.29 4.32
N PRO A 498 -14.70 9.74 3.31
CA PRO A 498 -14.23 9.75 1.94
C PRO A 498 -14.33 11.15 1.33
N ARG A 499 -13.34 11.54 0.53
CA ARG A 499 -13.23 12.90 -0.03
C ARG A 499 -12.57 12.91 -1.39
N ARG A 500 -13.09 13.78 -2.25
CA ARG A 500 -12.46 14.18 -3.50
C ARG A 500 -11.50 15.36 -3.29
N THR A 501 -10.22 15.19 -3.59
CA THR A 501 -9.20 16.24 -3.46
C THR A 501 -9.18 17.16 -4.70
N ILE A 502 -9.41 18.45 -4.51
CA ILE A 502 -9.34 19.48 -5.57
C ILE A 502 -7.91 20.06 -5.65
N PRO A 503 -7.35 20.31 -6.85
CA PRO A 503 -7.94 20.13 -8.18
C PRO A 503 -7.79 18.72 -8.77
N THR A 504 -7.06 17.83 -8.11
CA THR A 504 -6.62 16.54 -8.69
C THR A 504 -7.72 15.50 -8.93
N GLY A 505 -8.89 15.66 -8.33
CA GLY A 505 -9.97 14.66 -8.34
C GLY A 505 -9.71 13.41 -7.50
N ARG A 506 -8.53 13.24 -6.88
CA ARG A 506 -8.18 12.02 -6.16
C ARG A 506 -9.16 11.68 -5.03
N LEU A 507 -9.54 10.41 -4.92
CA LEU A 507 -10.27 9.88 -3.78
C LEU A 507 -9.29 9.61 -2.64
N THR A 508 -9.53 10.28 -1.52
CA THR A 508 -8.81 10.11 -0.26
C THR A 508 -9.80 9.74 0.83
N ILE A 509 -9.35 8.96 1.81
CA ILE A 509 -10.21 8.54 2.92
C ILE A 509 -9.52 8.92 4.22
N GLU A 510 -10.18 9.72 5.06
CA GLU A 510 -9.73 9.97 6.43
C GLU A 510 -10.36 8.91 7.34
N VAL A 511 -9.53 8.18 8.08
CA VAL A 511 -9.96 7.26 9.14
C VAL A 511 -9.69 7.94 10.49
N GLY A 512 -10.68 7.95 11.37
CA GLY A 512 -10.69 8.83 12.54
C GLY A 512 -11.06 10.27 12.16
N ASP A 513 -10.94 11.18 13.12
CA ASP A 513 -11.47 12.54 12.97
C ASP A 513 -10.42 13.64 13.17
N ARG A 514 -9.38 13.57 12.37
CA ARG A 514 -8.35 14.61 12.33
C ARG A 514 -8.89 15.89 11.70
N ASP A 515 -8.52 17.03 12.25
CA ASP A 515 -8.88 18.35 11.71
C ASP A 515 -10.39 18.59 11.60
N GLN A 516 -11.19 17.99 12.50
CA GLN A 516 -12.66 18.02 12.46
C GLN A 516 -13.23 17.59 11.10
N ALA A 517 -12.64 16.53 10.57
CA ALA A 517 -12.96 16.00 9.28
C ALA A 517 -14.44 15.64 9.09
N LEU A 518 -15.04 15.04 10.11
CA LEU A 518 -16.47 14.70 10.12
C LEU A 518 -17.32 15.97 10.12
N ALA A 519 -17.03 16.92 11.01
CA ALA A 519 -17.83 18.14 11.13
C ALA A 519 -17.79 19.00 9.85
N VAL A 520 -16.63 19.06 9.17
CA VAL A 520 -16.51 19.69 7.85
C VAL A 520 -17.38 19.00 6.80
N ALA A 521 -17.43 17.66 6.80
CA ALA A 521 -18.26 16.90 5.87
C ALA A 521 -19.76 17.05 6.16
N VAL A 522 -20.18 16.96 7.43
CA VAL A 522 -21.57 17.21 7.86
C VAL A 522 -22.00 18.62 7.49
N ALA A 523 -21.14 19.62 7.68
CA ALA A 523 -21.42 20.96 7.20
C ALA A 523 -21.63 20.93 5.68
N ALA A 524 -20.67 20.42 4.90
CA ALA A 524 -20.73 20.38 3.44
C ALA A 524 -22.05 19.81 2.91
N LEU A 525 -22.46 18.65 3.43
CA LEU A 525 -23.64 17.89 3.01
C LEU A 525 -24.96 18.42 3.57
N GLY A 526 -24.91 19.16 4.69
CA GLY A 526 -26.08 19.70 5.37
C GLY A 526 -26.74 18.69 6.31
N VAL A 527 -27.47 19.20 7.29
CA VAL A 527 -28.19 18.39 8.28
C VAL A 527 -29.62 18.16 7.85
N GLY A 528 -30.15 16.98 8.18
CA GLY A 528 -31.51 16.55 7.89
C GLY A 528 -32.55 17.09 8.89
N PRO A 529 -33.76 16.52 8.92
CA PRO A 529 -34.83 16.97 9.81
C PRO A 529 -34.43 16.88 11.29
N SER A 530 -34.99 17.79 12.09
CA SER A 530 -34.82 17.84 13.54
C SER A 530 -36.09 17.38 14.25
N HIS A 531 -35.96 16.43 15.18
CA HIS A 531 -37.00 16.07 16.13
C HIS A 531 -36.72 16.75 17.47
N LEU A 532 -37.76 17.38 18.03
CA LEU A 532 -37.65 18.25 19.19
C LEU A 532 -38.64 17.77 20.25
N GLY A 533 -38.16 17.53 21.48
CA GLY A 533 -38.98 17.05 22.58
C GLY A 533 -38.47 17.57 23.92
N GLY A 534 -39.15 18.59 24.48
CA GLY A 534 -38.75 19.19 25.77
C GLY A 534 -37.33 19.79 25.71
N SER A 535 -36.41 19.23 26.50
CA SER A 535 -34.98 19.56 26.53
C SER A 535 -34.13 18.72 25.56
N HIS A 536 -34.73 17.87 24.72
CA HIS A 536 -34.01 16.99 23.81
C HIS A 536 -34.01 17.51 22.38
N LEU A 537 -32.86 17.43 21.72
CA LEU A 537 -32.69 17.71 20.30
C LEU A 537 -32.13 16.45 19.62
N ARG A 538 -32.82 15.95 18.59
CA ARG A 538 -32.31 14.89 17.72
C ARG A 538 -32.23 15.41 16.29
N LEU A 539 -31.05 15.36 15.69
CA LEU A 539 -30.78 15.89 14.35
C LEU A 539 -30.25 14.79 13.45
N SER A 540 -30.94 14.52 12.34
CA SER A 540 -30.43 13.57 11.35
C SER A 540 -29.18 14.13 10.67
N LEU A 541 -28.11 13.35 10.65
CA LEU A 541 -26.84 13.69 10.01
C LEU A 541 -26.66 12.89 8.71
N PRO A 542 -26.00 13.44 7.68
CA PRO A 542 -25.70 12.75 6.43
C PRO A 542 -24.52 11.79 6.61
N ILE A 543 -24.63 10.88 7.58
CA ILE A 543 -23.61 9.92 7.98
C ILE A 543 -24.23 8.52 7.87
N ARG A 544 -23.54 7.62 7.16
CA ARG A 544 -23.91 6.21 7.08
C ARG A 544 -23.46 5.46 8.33
N THR A 545 -24.14 4.39 8.64
CA THR A 545 -23.82 3.56 9.81
C THR A 545 -23.60 2.14 9.33
N GLY A 546 -22.46 1.57 9.74
CA GLY A 546 -22.16 0.17 9.49
C GLY A 546 -22.94 -0.75 10.45
N PRO A 547 -23.12 -2.03 10.10
CA PRO A 547 -23.64 -3.03 11.03
C PRO A 547 -22.81 -3.04 12.32
N GLY A 548 -23.47 -3.02 13.48
CA GLY A 548 -22.81 -3.04 14.78
C GLY A 548 -21.98 -1.78 15.12
N ALA A 549 -22.12 -0.69 14.37
CA ALA A 549 -21.43 0.56 14.68
C ALA A 549 -21.78 1.03 16.09
N GLY A 550 -20.78 1.48 16.85
CA GLY A 550 -21.00 2.12 18.15
C GLY A 550 -21.45 3.58 18.01
N ALA A 551 -21.86 4.19 19.12
CA ALA A 551 -22.06 5.64 19.17
C ALA A 551 -20.74 6.40 19.31
N HIS A 552 -20.74 7.67 18.92
CA HIS A 552 -19.57 8.55 18.98
C HIS A 552 -19.89 9.85 19.73
N GLU A 553 -19.14 10.14 20.78
CA GLU A 553 -19.30 11.37 21.59
C GLU A 553 -18.74 12.59 20.86
N VAL A 554 -19.46 13.70 20.95
CA VAL A 554 -19.12 14.98 20.32
C VAL A 554 -19.52 16.13 21.22
N GLU A 555 -19.02 17.33 20.90
CA GLU A 555 -19.47 18.56 21.53
C GLU A 555 -20.23 19.42 20.52
N VAL A 556 -21.35 19.98 20.98
CA VAL A 556 -22.20 20.85 20.18
C VAL A 556 -22.17 22.25 20.77
N VAL A 557 -21.68 23.20 19.97
CA VAL A 557 -21.60 24.61 20.36
C VAL A 557 -22.80 25.35 19.79
N VAL A 558 -23.64 25.89 20.66
CA VAL A 558 -24.84 26.65 20.28
C VAL A 558 -24.68 28.12 20.68
N GLY A 559 -24.80 29.03 19.72
CA GLY A 559 -24.71 30.48 19.93
C GLY A 559 -23.49 31.13 19.29
N ARG A 560 -23.27 32.41 19.58
CA ARG A 560 -22.14 33.21 19.05
C ARG A 560 -21.05 33.34 20.11
N ALA A 561 -19.81 33.60 19.68
CA ALA A 561 -18.66 33.80 20.57
C ALA A 561 -18.99 34.76 21.74
N GLY A 562 -18.57 34.40 22.95
CA GLY A 562 -18.88 35.12 24.20
C GLY A 562 -20.24 34.81 24.85
N ARG A 563 -21.20 34.21 24.11
CA ARG A 563 -22.50 33.74 24.64
C ARG A 563 -22.83 32.31 24.22
N ALA A 564 -21.86 31.59 23.66
CA ALA A 564 -22.03 30.24 23.19
C ALA A 564 -22.06 29.26 24.36
N ARG A 565 -22.95 28.28 24.29
CA ARG A 565 -22.99 27.15 25.21
C ARG A 565 -22.44 25.93 24.50
N THR A 566 -21.53 25.22 25.15
CA THR A 566 -21.05 23.92 24.70
C THR A 566 -21.87 22.86 25.41
N LEU A 567 -22.48 21.97 24.66
CA LEU A 567 -23.33 20.90 25.14
C LEU A 567 -22.70 19.57 24.74
N PRO A 568 -22.73 18.54 25.62
CA PRO A 568 -22.40 17.19 25.19
C PRO A 568 -23.43 16.74 24.15
N GLY A 569 -22.97 16.02 23.14
CA GLY A 569 -23.82 15.41 22.14
C GLY A 569 -23.29 14.04 21.76
N ARG A 570 -24.17 13.19 21.26
CA ARG A 570 -23.84 11.82 20.88
C ARG A 570 -24.35 11.54 19.48
N ILE A 571 -23.47 11.07 18.60
CA ILE A 571 -23.86 10.59 17.27
C ILE A 571 -24.18 9.10 17.41
N GLU A 572 -25.45 8.76 17.25
CA GLU A 572 -25.97 7.41 17.41
C GLU A 572 -26.17 6.72 16.06
N PRO A 573 -25.83 5.42 15.96
CA PRO A 573 -26.13 4.61 14.79
C PRO A 573 -27.64 4.46 14.58
N ALA A 574 -28.12 4.83 13.41
CA ALA A 574 -29.46 4.54 12.87
C ALA A 574 -29.34 4.49 11.33
N GLY A 575 -30.42 4.23 10.58
CA GLY A 575 -30.34 4.15 9.10
C GLY A 575 -29.62 5.34 8.44
N ALA A 576 -29.83 6.54 8.99
CA ALA A 576 -28.88 7.66 8.94
C ALA A 576 -28.53 8.06 10.37
N ALA A 577 -27.27 8.38 10.65
CA ALA A 577 -26.84 8.66 12.03
C ALA A 577 -27.60 9.86 12.62
N VAL A 578 -27.88 9.82 13.92
CA VAL A 578 -28.62 10.87 14.63
C VAL A 578 -27.71 11.52 15.65
N LEU A 579 -27.56 12.84 15.59
CA LEU A 579 -26.97 13.62 16.67
C LEU A 579 -28.03 13.87 17.74
N ALA A 580 -27.86 13.26 18.91
CA ALA A 580 -28.69 13.44 20.09
C ALA A 580 -28.00 14.41 21.07
N LEU A 581 -28.77 15.39 21.57
CA LEU A 581 -28.41 16.19 22.73
C LEU A 581 -29.51 16.01 23.77
N GLU A 582 -29.09 15.69 24.99
CA GLU A 582 -29.94 15.60 26.17
C GLU A 582 -29.77 16.86 27.01
N ASP A 583 -30.80 17.22 27.78
CA ASP A 583 -30.76 18.33 28.74
C ASP A 583 -30.31 19.69 28.16
N VAL A 584 -30.75 20.02 26.94
CA VAL A 584 -30.48 21.32 26.31
C VAL A 584 -31.04 22.44 27.19
N PRO A 585 -30.19 23.33 27.74
CA PRO A 585 -30.63 24.40 28.64
C PRO A 585 -31.43 25.46 27.90
N ALA A 586 -32.21 26.25 28.64
CA ALA A 586 -32.95 27.37 28.05
C ALA A 586 -32.01 28.37 27.34
N LEU A 587 -32.31 28.66 26.07
CA LEU A 587 -31.54 29.57 25.22
C LEU A 587 -32.32 30.88 24.98
N PRO A 588 -31.63 32.03 24.80
CA PRO A 588 -32.31 33.27 24.44
C PRO A 588 -33.11 33.12 23.14
N ALA A 589 -34.28 33.76 23.03
CA ALA A 589 -35.05 33.75 21.79
C ALA A 589 -34.24 34.32 20.62
N GLY A 590 -34.35 33.72 19.43
CA GLY A 590 -33.65 34.17 18.23
C GLY A 590 -32.98 33.05 17.43
N ARG A 591 -32.03 33.43 16.56
CA ARG A 591 -31.31 32.52 15.67
C ARG A 591 -29.87 32.32 16.13
N HIS A 592 -29.53 31.08 16.46
CA HIS A 592 -28.24 30.71 17.03
C HIS A 592 -27.51 29.76 16.09
N PRO A 593 -26.25 30.04 15.71
CA PRO A 593 -25.42 29.06 15.02
C PRO A 593 -25.33 27.79 15.86
N ILE A 594 -25.39 26.63 15.21
CA ILE A 594 -25.06 25.34 15.81
C ILE A 594 -23.81 24.82 15.10
N ALA A 595 -22.80 24.51 15.87
CA ALA A 595 -21.52 24.04 15.40
C ALA A 595 -21.16 22.72 16.08
N LEU A 596 -20.54 21.82 15.32
CA LEU A 596 -20.11 20.51 15.78
C LEU A 596 -18.60 20.55 16.01
N ARG A 597 -18.17 20.00 17.14
CA ARG A 597 -16.77 19.75 17.47
C ARG A 597 -16.64 18.30 17.87
N THR A 598 -15.72 17.61 17.22
CA THR A 598 -15.59 16.16 17.34
C THR A 598 -14.34 15.73 18.13
N GLU A 599 -13.40 16.66 18.35
CA GLU A 599 -12.32 16.48 19.31
C GLU A 599 -12.73 17.04 20.68
N SER A 600 -12.83 16.21 21.71
CA SER A 600 -13.20 16.60 23.08
C SER A 600 -12.15 17.45 23.80
N SER A 601 -10.93 17.56 23.26
CA SER A 601 -9.85 18.35 23.88
C SER A 601 -10.03 19.87 23.78
N GLY A 602 -11.05 20.35 23.05
CA GLY A 602 -11.35 21.78 22.89
C GLY A 602 -10.32 22.60 22.09
N ARG A 603 -9.23 21.98 21.61
CA ARG A 603 -8.10 22.66 20.93
C ARG A 603 -8.48 23.26 19.58
N ARG A 604 -9.51 22.73 18.91
CA ARG A 604 -9.95 23.17 17.58
C ARG A 604 -11.31 23.88 17.62
N PRO A 605 -11.51 24.91 16.77
CA PRO A 605 -12.77 25.65 16.71
C PRO A 605 -13.88 24.76 16.15
N ALA A 606 -15.06 24.76 16.77
CA ALA A 606 -16.22 24.02 16.28
C ALA A 606 -16.63 24.46 14.86
N VAL A 607 -17.06 23.52 14.02
CA VAL A 607 -17.46 23.77 12.64
C VAL A 607 -18.97 24.03 12.56
N PRO A 608 -19.43 25.18 12.03
CA PRO A 608 -20.86 25.46 11.88
C PRO A 608 -21.56 24.48 10.92
N ILE A 609 -22.57 23.77 11.44
CA ILE A 609 -23.37 22.78 10.69
C ILE A 609 -24.80 23.26 10.41
N GLY A 610 -25.29 24.26 11.16
CA GLY A 610 -26.63 24.81 10.98
C GLY A 610 -26.91 26.10 11.74
N VAL A 611 -28.18 26.47 11.79
CA VAL A 611 -28.73 27.52 12.65
C VAL A 611 -29.97 26.99 13.36
N ALA A 612 -29.94 26.99 14.69
CA ALA A 612 -31.10 26.72 15.55
C ALA A 612 -31.98 27.97 15.67
N VAL A 613 -33.28 27.79 15.57
CA VAL A 613 -34.30 28.82 15.86
C VAL A 613 -34.84 28.53 17.24
N VAL A 614 -34.75 29.51 18.13
CA VAL A 614 -35.17 29.40 19.53
C VAL A 614 -36.36 30.31 19.81
N ARG A 615 -37.41 29.75 20.41
CA ARG A 615 -38.61 30.46 20.90
C ARG A 615 -38.90 29.99 22.32
N GLU A 616 -39.27 30.91 23.21
CA GLU A 616 -39.63 30.60 24.61
C GLU A 616 -38.60 29.71 25.32
N GLY A 617 -37.31 29.98 25.11
CA GLY A 617 -36.23 29.21 25.74
C GLY A 617 -35.87 27.90 25.02
N ARG A 618 -36.65 27.45 24.03
CA ARG A 618 -36.51 26.11 23.40
C ARG A 618 -36.17 26.19 21.92
N ILE A 619 -35.38 25.23 21.43
CA ILE A 619 -35.14 25.06 20.00
C ILE A 619 -36.44 24.55 19.36
N VAL A 620 -36.95 25.28 18.36
CA VAL A 620 -38.18 24.93 17.62
C VAL A 620 -37.92 24.50 16.19
N ALA A 621 -36.71 24.76 15.66
CA ALA A 621 -36.27 24.26 14.36
C ALA A 621 -34.74 24.33 14.26
N VAL A 622 -34.14 23.44 13.47
CA VAL A 622 -32.75 23.56 13.01
C VAL A 622 -32.74 23.61 11.50
N HIS A 623 -32.09 24.63 10.94
CA HIS A 623 -31.89 24.76 9.51
C HIS A 623 -30.43 24.50 9.18
N GLY A 624 -30.17 23.55 8.28
CA GLY A 624 -28.83 23.31 7.76
C GLY A 624 -28.26 24.54 7.06
N VAL A 625 -26.94 24.62 7.03
CA VAL A 625 -26.22 25.62 6.22
C VAL A 625 -26.37 25.21 4.75
N GLY A 626 -27.47 25.61 4.10
CA GLY A 626 -27.77 25.23 2.72
C GLY A 626 -26.61 25.52 1.76
N HIS A 627 -26.53 24.76 0.67
CA HIS A 627 -25.49 24.80 -0.39
C HIS A 627 -25.16 26.24 -0.87
N ARG A 628 -26.12 27.18 -0.80
CA ARG A 628 -25.94 28.61 -1.14
C ARG A 628 -25.00 29.40 -0.21
N ALA A 629 -24.50 28.83 0.89
CA ALA A 629 -23.52 29.46 1.78
C ALA A 629 -22.04 29.06 1.48
N LEU A 630 -21.80 28.33 0.38
CA LEU A 630 -20.47 27.96 -0.14
C LEU A 630 -19.41 29.06 -0.11
N PRO A 631 -19.69 30.34 -0.45
CA PRO A 631 -18.68 31.40 -0.40
C PRO A 631 -18.10 31.60 1.00
N ARG A 632 -18.89 31.41 2.06
CA ARG A 632 -18.45 31.64 3.45
C ARG A 632 -17.55 30.52 3.99
N ARG A 633 -17.67 29.30 3.46
CA ARG A 633 -16.90 28.10 3.87
C ARG A 633 -15.47 28.09 3.33
N LEU A 634 -15.32 28.40 2.04
CA LEU A 634 -14.00 28.56 1.42
C LEU A 634 -13.23 29.69 2.11
N LEU A 635 -13.94 30.75 2.49
CA LEU A 635 -13.38 31.93 3.14
C LEU A 635 -13.04 31.73 4.63
N ALA A 636 -13.79 30.91 5.37
CA ALA A 636 -13.44 30.53 6.74
C ALA A 636 -12.17 29.67 6.79
N ARG A 637 -12.00 28.76 5.82
CA ARG A 637 -10.79 27.93 5.68
C ARG A 637 -9.54 28.75 5.31
N VAL A 638 -9.70 29.77 4.47
CA VAL A 638 -8.64 30.74 4.10
C VAL A 638 -8.35 31.76 5.20
N ALA A 639 -9.33 32.05 6.06
CA ALA A 639 -9.12 32.93 7.22
C ALA A 639 -8.30 32.25 8.33
N GLY A 640 -8.49 30.94 8.54
CA GLY A 640 -7.84 30.13 9.58
C GLY A 640 -6.45 29.60 9.23
N ASP A 641 -6.06 29.56 7.96
CA ASP A 641 -4.74 29.11 7.51
C ASP A 641 -3.96 30.25 6.80
N ARG A 642 -2.90 30.75 7.43
CA ARG A 642 -2.07 31.84 6.89
C ARG A 642 -1.37 31.47 5.57
N ARG A 643 -1.13 30.18 5.30
CA ARG A 643 -0.43 29.71 4.10
C ARG A 643 -1.33 29.73 2.86
N LEU A 644 -2.65 29.70 3.03
CA LEU A 644 -3.64 29.68 1.95
C LEU A 644 -4.07 31.07 1.46
N ARG A 645 -3.77 32.15 2.20
CA ARG A 645 -4.22 33.51 1.84
C ARG A 645 -3.65 34.02 0.52
N ARG A 646 -2.32 33.94 0.35
CA ARG A 646 -1.62 34.49 -0.81
C ARG A 646 -2.04 33.84 -2.15
N PRO A 647 -2.10 32.49 -2.27
CA PRO A 647 -2.54 31.85 -3.51
C PRO A 647 -4.03 32.08 -3.82
N VAL A 648 -4.91 32.18 -2.80
CA VAL A 648 -6.34 32.46 -3.01
C VAL A 648 -6.57 33.89 -3.51
N TYR A 649 -5.84 34.87 -2.99
CA TYR A 649 -5.90 36.24 -3.51
C TYR A 649 -5.40 36.34 -4.96
N GLN A 650 -4.39 35.54 -5.35
CA GLN A 650 -3.91 35.47 -6.73
C GLN A 650 -4.92 34.80 -7.68
N LEU A 651 -5.65 33.78 -7.22
CA LEU A 651 -6.73 33.15 -8.00
C LEU A 651 -7.92 34.09 -8.19
N VAL A 652 -8.31 34.82 -7.14
CA VAL A 652 -9.42 35.80 -7.19
C VAL A 652 -9.10 36.98 -8.11
N GLY A 653 -7.83 37.34 -8.28
CA GLY A 653 -7.39 38.37 -9.22
C GLY A 653 -7.50 37.98 -10.70
N LYS A 654 -7.83 36.72 -11.02
CA LYS A 654 -8.06 36.25 -12.39
C LYS A 654 -9.54 36.23 -12.79
N LEU A 655 -10.44 36.63 -11.89
CA LEU A 655 -11.87 36.78 -12.17
C LEU A 655 -12.16 38.14 -12.83
N PRO A 656 -13.25 38.29 -13.60
CA PRO A 656 -13.70 39.58 -14.12
C PRO A 656 -13.89 40.62 -13.00
N ASP A 657 -13.61 41.90 -13.27
CA ASP A 657 -13.41 42.94 -12.25
C ASP A 657 -14.56 43.08 -11.23
N GLU A 658 -15.82 43.00 -11.66
CA GLU A 658 -16.97 43.04 -10.74
C GLU A 658 -17.04 41.82 -9.81
N GLN A 659 -16.69 40.64 -10.29
CA GLN A 659 -16.69 39.40 -9.51
C GLN A 659 -15.47 39.31 -8.59
N ALA A 660 -14.32 39.81 -9.06
CA ALA A 660 -13.10 39.93 -8.28
C ALA A 660 -13.29 40.91 -7.11
N GLU A 661 -13.94 42.06 -7.33
CA GLU A 661 -14.23 43.02 -6.26
C GLU A 661 -15.27 42.53 -5.28
N LEU A 662 -16.31 41.81 -5.73
CA LEU A 662 -17.27 41.16 -4.84
C LEU A 662 -16.59 40.11 -3.95
N ALA A 663 -15.75 39.25 -4.53
CA ALA A 663 -14.99 38.25 -3.80
C ALA A 663 -14.00 38.87 -2.80
N LYS A 664 -13.25 39.91 -3.20
CA LYS A 664 -12.36 40.68 -2.30
C LYS A 664 -13.14 41.36 -1.16
N LYS A 665 -14.33 41.92 -1.42
CA LYS A 665 -15.22 42.48 -0.39
C LYS A 665 -15.64 41.42 0.62
N VAL A 666 -16.02 40.22 0.17
CA VAL A 666 -16.43 39.12 1.06
C VAL A 666 -15.23 38.59 1.87
N ILE A 667 -14.04 38.45 1.27
CA ILE A 667 -12.80 38.09 2.02
C ILE A 667 -12.49 39.12 3.11
N ARG A 668 -12.52 40.42 2.78
CA ARG A 668 -12.25 41.50 3.75
C ARG A 668 -13.28 41.54 4.89
N ARG A 669 -14.54 41.24 4.62
CA ARG A 669 -15.64 41.20 5.61
C ARG A 669 -15.49 40.00 6.57
N VAL A 670 -15.06 38.84 6.06
CA VAL A 670 -14.79 37.64 6.88
C VAL A 670 -13.49 37.76 7.69
N ALA A 671 -12.45 38.39 7.12
CA ALA A 671 -11.20 38.65 7.84
C ALA A 671 -11.37 39.64 9.02
N ARG A 672 -12.28 40.62 8.91
CA ARG A 672 -12.66 41.48 10.05
C ARG A 672 -13.38 40.69 11.14
N TRP A 673 -14.26 39.75 10.77
CA TRP A 673 -14.98 38.88 11.71
C TRP A 673 -14.05 37.97 12.53
N SER A 674 -12.89 37.56 11.97
CA SER A 674 -11.87 36.79 12.70
C SER A 674 -10.94 37.62 13.61
N ARG A 675 -11.00 38.96 13.53
CA ARG A 675 -10.08 39.88 14.21
C ARG A 675 -10.72 40.78 15.25
N THR A 676 -12.04 40.79 15.36
CA THR A 676 -12.75 41.57 16.39
C THR A 676 -13.47 40.61 17.33
N GLY A 677 -12.80 40.38 18.46
CA GLY A 677 -13.24 39.98 19.81
C GLY A 677 -14.61 39.38 20.00
#